data_AF-A0A949TWQ5-F1
#
_entry.id   AF-A0A949TWQ5-F1
#
_cell.length_a   1.000
_cell.length_b   1.000
_cell.length_c   1.000
_cell.angle_alpha   90.00
_cell.angle_beta   90.00
_cell.angle_gamma   90.00
#
_symmetry.space_group_name_H-M   'P 1'
#
loop_
_entity.id
_entity.type
_entity.pdbx_description
1 polymer ?
#
loop_
_entity_poly.entity_id
_entity_poly.type
_entity_poly.pdbx_seq_one_letter_code
_entity_poly.pdbx_strand_id
1 'polypeptide(L)'
;MNKSKKPLAVLSTAAVAGLIAAAVTTPVSAKTTALAVNGNDTKSYEYNFTALKTSAASYVLNGASDPGAALYNDFLSRKVSMKGYYDDVKAAYVDASVVNTAAATAYAAGLPFTLNTFTEDTTTPTVALTPDKVSVDSTGKVVVTPADPSKTVSSVSAITLTTGLSTVPTLPTTVNVTLGDGTTKAATITWSDAAKAAATYATAGTVTVSGTLADYNNYPVSATVTVNAQLAISSATSINASQVKIVFNRPVTKASAENVANYTVNATAFNLSAVFGGAGSVAKLQDDGVTVILEARVAELANNVSFQLKTTGVTDTGFNTIATSYNTIVGNDTTAPTITSITASAGASGTKNVKVTYSEPVALGTIGAYQIDGQNAVAAIDATDKTVVNLTAAQTLTAGATPTLTVTGLSDGINSSSVINQQFTVTNDTAAPSVVSATQSGSTIKVVFDKEISTTNFADLSEGVSTSDDITLTKQGDGTPYITAAPVLDPSDSTNKTVLFTVLNTVYGSASTANVQFTLKNIQDVNGNAMNAYSKSLTLAKDAVKPNFISGVLDTSDNKTVYLTFDKAVVDPNLTTSGLTIVDKSTATDVTATILAGAAVGDDTITKSDWTAVAGGVTSSNYVKLVLPVALTSGKTYTVTIPANTVADPSGNKNASAITFDVAATSASDTTKPTVAKAASPAITLVGGKNVMHVVYSENVQLADAINPANYVLDGATLPSGTVITNESATSGDTKDFAITLPKDGVTTDVTSASLVVTGVRDIAGNVVNPTTLTKFNTAPLIDLADTKVPTLVSATATGSDKLVLTFSEPVVANTLVNDGVAVTDGTHTATIDLNDSAISTLGNTLTVSTLVNHAAAAQALNTIDFTQPVTITVTAGAVKDAAATPNSIAVIAAADDVAVADKFVDNAAAAVAVTDAGAGIHDASGIKVNITAPTNAATDKIVKYDIYITPVGGTTYTTVADVQANLTKLETFLPSKAGTATALSTADGTKLSDGTTVISTFAGNVETYIIATDDKGNQALVAHEASAAIDITN
;
A
#
# COMPACT_ATOMS: atom_id res chain seq x y z
N MET A 1 48.15 37.76 31.59
CA MET A 1 48.63 39.09 32.06
C MET A 1 49.41 39.69 30.91
N ASN A 2 49.12 40.84 30.31
CA ASN A 2 48.91 42.15 30.91
C ASN A 2 48.20 43.09 29.91
N LYS A 3 47.17 43.79 30.40
CA LYS A 3 46.66 45.12 30.02
C LYS A 3 46.95 45.68 28.60
N SER A 4 45.90 45.77 27.78
CA SER A 4 45.51 47.04 27.12
C SER A 4 44.10 46.96 26.52
N LYS A 5 43.07 47.08 27.37
CA LYS A 5 41.78 47.62 26.92
C LYS A 5 41.92 49.14 26.84
N LYS A 6 41.95 49.68 25.61
CA LYS A 6 41.65 51.09 25.31
C LYS A 6 40.68 51.12 24.11
N PRO A 7 39.75 52.09 24.09
CA PRO A 7 38.42 51.93 23.51
C PRO A 7 38.41 52.10 21.99
N LEU A 8 37.41 51.47 21.38
CA LEU A 8 36.94 51.54 19.99
C LEU A 8 36.52 52.96 19.51
N ALA A 9 37.04 54.02 20.12
CA ALA A 9 36.71 55.40 19.79
C ALA A 9 37.93 56.07 19.13
N VAL A 10 37.68 56.75 18.03
CA VAL A 10 38.65 57.52 17.21
C VAL A 10 39.39 56.69 16.16
N LEU A 11 38.65 56.18 15.18
CA LEU A 11 39.11 56.25 13.79
C LEU A 11 39.00 57.72 13.35
N SER A 12 39.97 58.54 13.79
CA SER A 12 40.15 59.90 13.30
C SER A 12 40.25 59.87 11.77
N THR A 13 39.81 60.94 11.13
CA THR A 13 39.85 61.26 9.70
C THR A 13 41.16 60.85 8.97
N ALA A 14 42.27 60.68 9.70
CA ALA A 14 43.56 60.17 9.22
C ALA A 14 43.59 58.67 8.83
N ALA A 15 42.80 57.79 9.45
CA ALA A 15 42.81 56.36 9.12
C ALA A 15 42.09 56.04 7.80
N VAL A 16 41.07 56.84 7.46
CA VAL A 16 40.39 56.78 6.15
C VAL A 16 41.28 57.34 5.04
N ALA A 17 42.09 58.37 5.33
CA ALA A 17 43.12 58.87 4.41
C ALA A 17 44.23 57.83 4.17
N GLY A 18 44.60 57.04 5.19
CA GLY A 18 45.59 55.97 5.09
C GLY A 18 45.16 54.80 4.18
N LEU A 19 43.87 54.43 4.19
CA LEU A 19 43.35 53.38 3.30
C LEU A 19 43.29 53.82 1.84
N ILE A 20 43.13 55.13 1.58
CA ILE A 20 43.10 55.70 0.22
C ILE A 20 44.51 55.78 -0.39
N ALA A 21 45.56 55.86 0.44
CA ALA A 21 46.96 55.98 0.03
C ALA A 21 47.66 54.63 -0.27
N ALA A 22 47.24 53.51 0.34
CA ALA A 22 47.86 52.20 0.13
C ALA A 22 47.19 51.40 -1.00
N ALA A 23 47.39 51.81 -2.26
CA ALA A 23 47.03 51.00 -3.42
C ALA A 23 48.25 50.90 -4.35
N VAL A 24 48.99 49.79 -4.22
CA VAL A 24 50.13 49.42 -5.03
C VAL A 24 49.67 49.06 -6.44
N THR A 25 50.44 49.51 -7.43
CA THR A 25 50.24 49.33 -8.86
C THR A 25 50.43 47.88 -9.31
N THR A 26 49.39 47.25 -9.85
CA THR A 26 49.52 46.21 -10.89
C THR A 26 48.49 46.45 -12.00
N PRO A 27 48.80 46.13 -13.26
CA PRO A 27 47.93 46.42 -14.39
C PRO A 27 46.91 45.30 -14.62
N VAL A 28 45.68 45.70 -14.96
CA VAL A 28 44.59 44.88 -15.51
C VAL A 28 43.86 43.95 -14.52
N SER A 29 43.06 44.53 -13.62
CA SER A 29 41.81 43.94 -13.11
C SER A 29 40.81 45.07 -12.90
N ALA A 30 39.51 44.80 -12.98
CA ALA A 30 38.45 45.78 -12.82
C ALA A 30 38.47 46.41 -11.40
N LYS A 31 37.73 47.50 -11.20
CA LYS A 31 37.98 48.42 -10.07
C LYS A 31 36.70 48.81 -9.39
N THR A 32 36.71 48.89 -8.06
CA THR A 32 35.73 49.73 -7.35
C THR A 32 35.81 51.14 -7.93
N THR A 33 34.80 51.56 -8.69
CA THR A 33 34.85 52.81 -9.48
C THR A 33 34.18 53.99 -8.77
N ALA A 34 33.32 53.72 -7.79
CA ALA A 34 32.67 54.75 -6.98
C ALA A 34 32.41 54.28 -5.54
N LEU A 35 32.11 55.22 -4.66
CA LEU A 35 31.61 54.96 -3.31
C LEU A 35 30.36 55.79 -3.05
N ALA A 36 29.43 55.25 -2.27
CA ALA A 36 28.22 55.93 -1.84
C ALA A 36 28.25 56.22 -0.33
N VAL A 37 27.78 57.40 0.06
CA VAL A 37 27.65 57.84 1.46
C VAL A 37 26.23 58.26 1.80
N ASN A 38 25.86 58.15 3.07
CA ASN A 38 24.67 58.82 3.59
C ASN A 38 24.99 60.29 3.87
N GLY A 39 24.14 61.17 3.33
CA GLY A 39 24.12 62.60 3.59
C GLY A 39 23.47 62.94 4.93
N ASN A 40 23.66 64.17 5.39
CA ASN A 40 22.96 64.73 6.55
C ASN A 40 21.49 65.08 6.29
N ASP A 41 21.07 65.01 5.03
CA ASP A 41 19.75 65.37 4.50
C ASP A 41 18.89 64.15 4.13
N THR A 42 19.23 62.97 4.68
CA THR A 42 18.61 61.66 4.40
C THR A 42 18.81 61.13 2.97
N LYS A 43 19.51 61.86 2.09
CA LYS A 43 19.87 61.40 0.75
C LYS A 43 21.15 60.56 0.76
N SER A 44 21.43 59.90 -0.36
CA SER A 44 22.70 59.21 -0.58
C SER A 44 23.44 59.83 -1.75
N TYR A 45 24.77 59.90 -1.65
CA TYR A 45 25.63 60.59 -2.60
C TYR A 45 26.74 59.66 -3.10
N GLU A 46 26.92 59.57 -4.41
CA GLU A 46 27.97 58.78 -5.08
C GLU A 46 29.12 59.70 -5.49
N TYR A 47 30.33 59.30 -5.14
CA TYR A 47 31.56 59.95 -5.56
C TYR A 47 32.38 58.98 -6.39
N ASN A 48 32.83 59.41 -7.57
CA ASN A 48 33.80 58.65 -8.34
C ASN A 48 35.09 58.47 -7.52
N PHE A 49 35.51 57.22 -7.36
CA PHE A 49 36.58 56.85 -6.43
C PHE A 49 37.91 57.48 -6.82
N THR A 50 38.24 57.48 -8.11
CA THR A 50 39.48 58.06 -8.65
C THR A 50 39.49 59.58 -8.51
N ALA A 51 38.40 60.24 -8.89
CA ALA A 51 38.29 61.70 -8.78
C ALA A 51 38.36 62.17 -7.32
N LEU A 52 37.68 61.45 -6.42
CA LEU A 52 37.72 61.74 -4.98
C LEU A 52 39.12 61.54 -4.40
N LYS A 53 39.83 60.49 -4.81
CA LYS A 53 41.23 60.24 -4.41
C LYS A 53 42.17 61.36 -4.87
N THR A 54 42.04 61.82 -6.12
CA THR A 54 42.83 62.96 -6.64
C THR A 54 42.52 64.24 -5.89
N SER A 55 41.24 64.47 -5.56
CA SER A 55 40.83 65.65 -4.79
C SER A 55 41.33 65.60 -3.34
N ALA A 56 41.33 64.42 -2.71
CA ALA A 56 41.90 64.21 -1.39
C ALA A 56 43.42 64.46 -1.37
N ALA A 57 44.15 64.04 -2.41
CA ALA A 57 45.57 64.34 -2.54
C ALA A 57 45.84 65.85 -2.64
N SER A 58 45.02 66.58 -3.41
CA SER A 58 45.11 68.04 -3.52
C SER A 58 44.83 68.73 -2.18
N TYR A 59 43.85 68.24 -1.42
CA TYR A 59 43.56 68.71 -0.06
C TYR A 59 44.77 68.53 0.88
N VAL A 60 45.43 67.37 0.83
CA VAL A 60 46.57 67.07 1.72
C VAL A 60 47.81 67.90 1.34
N LEU A 61 48.08 68.09 0.04
CA LEU A 61 49.26 68.80 -0.43
C LEU A 61 49.13 70.32 -0.30
N ASN A 62 47.95 70.86 -0.62
CA ASN A 62 47.75 72.29 -0.84
C ASN A 62 46.67 72.92 0.08
N GLY A 63 46.00 72.11 0.90
CA GLY A 63 45.00 72.55 1.88
C GLY A 63 43.58 72.65 1.34
N ALA A 64 42.64 72.94 2.24
CA ALA A 64 41.20 72.97 1.96
C ALA A 64 40.78 74.06 0.95
N SER A 65 41.58 75.10 0.78
CA SER A 65 41.31 76.21 -0.15
C SER A 65 41.74 75.93 -1.59
N ASP A 66 42.41 74.81 -1.87
CA ASP A 66 42.80 74.45 -3.23
C ASP A 66 41.54 74.10 -4.07
N PRO A 67 41.37 74.69 -5.27
CA PRO A 67 40.26 74.34 -6.17
C PRO A 67 40.18 72.84 -6.49
N GLY A 68 41.31 72.15 -6.60
CA GLY A 68 41.42 70.70 -6.76
C GLY A 68 40.92 69.90 -5.55
N ALA A 69 40.81 70.51 -4.36
CA ALA A 69 40.26 69.88 -3.15
C ALA A 69 38.73 69.93 -3.05
N ALA A 70 38.03 70.59 -3.99
CA ALA A 70 36.60 70.86 -3.90
C ALA A 70 35.72 69.61 -3.72
N LEU A 71 36.00 68.54 -4.47
CA LEU A 71 35.23 67.29 -4.39
C LEU A 71 35.42 66.57 -3.04
N TYR A 72 36.63 66.58 -2.50
CA TYR A 72 36.93 65.99 -1.19
C TYR A 72 36.35 66.82 -0.03
N ASN A 73 36.34 68.16 -0.16
CA ASN A 73 35.67 69.05 0.79
C ASN A 73 34.15 68.78 0.85
N ASP A 74 33.49 68.64 -0.31
CA ASP A 74 32.06 68.31 -0.37
C ASP A 74 31.79 66.94 0.25
N PHE A 75 32.62 65.93 -0.09
CA PHE A 75 32.56 64.60 0.53
C PHE A 75 32.65 64.65 2.06
N LEU A 76 33.61 65.38 2.62
CA LEU A 76 33.75 65.54 4.07
C LEU A 76 32.54 66.25 4.69
N SER A 77 31.94 67.21 3.98
CA SER A 77 30.78 67.95 4.47
C SER A 77 29.49 67.13 4.48
N ARG A 78 29.31 66.21 3.51
CA ARG A 78 28.09 65.40 3.37
C ARG A 78 28.18 64.07 4.10
N LYS A 79 29.35 63.44 4.17
CA LYS A 79 29.51 62.07 4.68
C LYS A 79 29.17 61.99 6.16
N VAL A 80 28.02 61.38 6.46
CA VAL A 80 27.67 60.90 7.81
C VAL A 80 28.20 59.49 8.02
N SER A 81 27.94 58.59 7.06
CA SER A 81 28.41 57.20 7.08
C SER A 81 28.65 56.66 5.68
N MET A 82 29.47 55.61 5.57
CA MET A 82 29.64 54.87 4.32
C MET A 82 28.41 53.99 4.07
N LYS A 83 27.89 54.01 2.84
CA LYS A 83 26.72 53.21 2.43
C LYS A 83 27.11 52.01 1.57
N GLY A 84 27.97 52.21 0.58
CA GLY A 84 28.43 51.10 -0.26
C GLY A 84 29.55 51.47 -1.21
N TYR A 85 30.09 50.45 -1.88
CA TYR A 85 31.14 50.55 -2.90
C TYR A 85 30.61 50.02 -4.22
N TYR A 86 30.76 50.78 -5.30
CA TYR A 86 30.25 50.40 -6.62
C TYR A 86 31.29 49.57 -7.37
N ASP A 87 30.87 48.38 -7.78
CA ASP A 87 31.63 47.44 -8.60
C ASP A 87 31.15 47.55 -10.05
N ASP A 88 32.09 47.82 -10.97
CA ASP A 88 31.79 48.06 -12.38
C ASP A 88 31.49 46.76 -13.15
N VAL A 89 32.02 45.61 -12.72
CA VAL A 89 31.76 44.30 -13.34
C VAL A 89 30.38 43.78 -12.96
N LYS A 90 30.01 43.86 -11.68
CA LYS A 90 28.67 43.48 -11.20
C LYS A 90 27.59 44.49 -11.56
N ALA A 91 28.00 45.70 -11.95
CA ALA A 91 27.12 46.85 -12.12
C ALA A 91 26.22 47.10 -10.89
N ALA A 92 26.78 46.91 -9.70
CA ALA A 92 26.04 46.91 -8.44
C ALA A 92 26.88 47.43 -7.28
N TYR A 93 26.20 47.82 -6.19
CA TYR A 93 26.87 48.22 -4.95
C TYR A 93 27.08 47.03 -4.03
N VAL A 94 28.20 47.01 -3.32
CA VAL A 94 28.44 46.15 -2.16
C VAL A 94 28.28 46.98 -0.89
N ASP A 95 27.52 46.47 0.08
CA ASP A 95 27.24 47.17 1.33
C ASP A 95 28.54 47.47 2.10
N ALA A 96 28.71 48.72 2.56
CA ALA A 96 29.93 49.13 3.25
C ALA A 96 30.16 48.35 4.57
N SER A 97 29.10 47.91 5.25
CA SER A 97 29.19 47.11 6.46
C SER A 97 29.77 45.72 6.20
N VAL A 98 29.42 45.11 5.06
CA VAL A 98 29.95 43.81 4.63
C VAL A 98 31.44 43.95 4.34
N VAL A 99 31.83 44.98 3.58
CA VAL A 99 33.24 45.29 3.28
C VAL A 99 34.03 45.55 4.56
N ASN A 100 33.51 46.37 5.47
CA ASN A 100 34.18 46.72 6.73
C ASN A 100 34.37 45.49 7.63
N THR A 101 33.37 44.60 7.69
CA THR A 101 33.43 43.37 8.48
C THR A 101 34.48 42.42 7.91
N ALA A 102 34.52 42.24 6.59
CA ALA A 102 35.53 41.41 5.93
C ALA A 102 36.95 41.96 6.12
N ALA A 103 37.14 43.27 5.94
CA ALA A 103 38.42 43.93 6.16
C ALA A 103 38.89 43.82 7.62
N ALA A 104 37.99 44.01 8.59
CA ALA A 104 38.30 43.86 10.01
C ALA A 104 38.67 42.41 10.37
N THR A 105 37.98 41.43 9.77
CA THR A 105 38.25 40.01 9.97
C THR A 105 39.61 39.60 9.40
N ALA A 106 39.92 40.04 8.17
CA ALA A 106 41.22 39.80 7.55
C ALA A 106 42.36 40.41 8.37
N TYR A 107 42.19 41.65 8.85
CA TYR A 107 43.17 42.30 9.73
C TYR A 107 43.38 41.55 11.04
N ALA A 108 42.30 41.13 11.71
CA ALA A 108 42.36 40.34 12.93
C ALA A 108 43.05 38.99 12.74
N ALA A 109 42.97 38.43 11.53
CA ALA A 109 43.63 37.18 11.14
C ALA A 109 45.06 37.36 10.61
N GLY A 110 45.58 38.59 10.48
CA GLY A 110 46.89 38.87 9.89
C GLY A 110 46.96 38.59 8.38
N LEU A 111 45.81 38.56 7.69
CA LEU A 111 45.70 38.30 6.25
C LEU A 111 45.59 39.61 5.45
N PRO A 112 46.10 39.65 4.21
CA PRO A 112 45.89 40.79 3.33
C PRO A 112 44.41 40.91 2.92
N PHE A 113 43.90 42.14 2.83
CA PHE A 113 42.57 42.45 2.30
C PHE A 113 42.68 43.37 1.09
N THR A 114 42.05 42.98 -0.02
CA THR A 114 42.00 43.77 -1.26
C THR A 114 40.55 44.10 -1.59
N LEU A 115 40.24 45.40 -1.62
CA LEU A 115 38.87 45.88 -1.83
C LEU A 115 38.28 45.35 -3.15
N ASN A 116 39.02 45.50 -4.26
CA ASN A 116 38.56 45.04 -5.57
C ASN A 116 38.29 43.53 -5.59
N THR A 117 39.21 42.71 -5.11
CA THR A 117 39.03 41.24 -5.09
C THR A 117 37.78 40.85 -4.29
N PHE A 118 37.51 41.53 -3.18
CA PHE A 118 36.34 41.27 -2.36
C PHE A 118 35.03 41.74 -3.03
N THR A 119 35.02 42.91 -3.67
CA THR A 119 33.81 43.41 -4.34
C THR A 119 33.49 42.65 -5.61
N GLU A 120 34.49 42.11 -6.31
CA GLU A 120 34.35 41.34 -7.55
C GLU A 120 33.90 39.89 -7.33
N ASP A 121 34.15 39.30 -6.15
CA ASP A 121 33.78 37.92 -5.84
C ASP A 121 32.27 37.71 -6.04
N THR A 122 31.88 36.81 -6.95
CA THR A 122 30.48 36.57 -7.33
C THR A 122 29.59 36.14 -6.16
N THR A 123 30.17 35.69 -5.05
CA THR A 123 29.47 35.31 -3.83
C THR A 123 29.24 36.48 -2.87
N THR A 124 29.93 37.62 -3.06
CA THR A 124 29.77 38.81 -2.20
C THR A 124 28.40 39.46 -2.41
N PRO A 125 27.55 39.56 -1.37
CA PRO A 125 26.22 40.14 -1.46
C PRO A 125 26.23 41.59 -1.94
N THR A 126 25.26 41.94 -2.80
CA THR A 126 25.07 43.30 -3.32
C THR A 126 23.88 43.99 -2.65
N VAL A 127 23.84 45.33 -2.75
CA VAL A 127 22.77 46.19 -2.28
C VAL A 127 22.32 47.11 -3.41
N ALA A 128 21.02 47.32 -3.56
CA ALA A 128 20.48 48.25 -4.54
C ALA A 128 20.57 49.69 -3.98
N LEU A 129 21.39 50.55 -4.61
CA LEU A 129 21.50 51.96 -4.26
C LEU A 129 21.33 52.82 -5.52
N THR A 130 20.60 53.94 -5.38
CA THR A 130 20.42 54.96 -6.43
C THR A 130 20.79 56.33 -5.88
N PRO A 131 22.08 56.57 -5.56
CA PRO A 131 22.54 57.83 -4.99
C PRO A 131 22.59 58.97 -6.03
N ASP A 132 22.47 60.20 -5.55
CA ASP A 132 22.75 61.40 -6.33
C ASP A 132 24.25 61.43 -6.66
N LYS A 133 24.61 61.66 -7.92
CA LYS A 133 26.01 61.65 -8.36
C LYS A 133 26.66 63.00 -8.11
N VAL A 134 27.81 62.98 -7.44
CA VAL A 134 28.60 64.17 -7.14
C VAL A 134 29.84 64.20 -8.02
N SER A 135 30.01 65.28 -8.77
CA SER A 135 31.16 65.51 -9.64
C SER A 135 31.63 66.97 -9.57
N VAL A 136 32.72 67.27 -10.26
CA VAL A 136 33.15 68.65 -10.53
C VAL A 136 32.90 68.97 -12.00
N ASP A 137 32.37 70.15 -12.27
CA ASP A 137 32.22 70.64 -13.64
C ASP A 137 33.55 71.18 -14.21
N SER A 138 33.53 71.62 -15.46
CA SER A 138 34.71 72.17 -16.15
C SER A 138 35.27 73.45 -15.53
N THR A 139 34.54 74.07 -14.58
CA THR A 139 34.98 75.26 -13.84
C THR A 139 35.54 74.91 -12.46
N GLY A 140 35.57 73.63 -12.09
CA GLY A 140 36.02 73.16 -10.78
C GLY A 140 34.97 73.28 -9.68
N LYS A 141 33.70 73.57 -10.02
CA LYS A 141 32.61 73.67 -9.05
C LYS A 141 31.97 72.30 -8.84
N VAL A 142 31.62 71.99 -7.60
CA VAL A 142 30.89 70.75 -7.26
C VAL A 142 29.46 70.82 -7.77
N VAL A 143 29.03 69.77 -8.48
CA VAL A 143 27.68 69.62 -9.02
C VAL A 143 27.10 68.30 -8.52
N VAL A 144 25.83 68.35 -8.11
CA VAL A 144 25.04 67.18 -7.74
C VAL A 144 24.05 66.90 -8.87
N THR A 145 24.12 65.71 -9.46
CA THR A 145 23.16 65.22 -10.43
C THR A 145 22.17 64.31 -9.69
N PRO A 146 20.89 64.69 -9.55
CA PRO A 146 19.90 63.88 -8.88
C PRO A 146 19.74 62.51 -9.55
N ALA A 147 19.51 61.46 -8.77
CA ALA A 147 19.09 60.18 -9.31
C ALA A 147 17.76 60.32 -10.07
N ASP A 148 17.65 59.72 -11.26
CA ASP A 148 16.45 59.77 -12.09
C ASP A 148 15.29 59.01 -11.40
N PRO A 149 14.23 59.70 -10.92
CA PRO A 149 13.13 59.07 -10.19
C PRO A 149 12.40 58.01 -11.03
N SER A 150 12.38 58.18 -12.37
CA SER A 150 11.78 57.24 -13.32
C SER A 150 12.60 55.95 -13.52
N LYS A 151 13.78 55.87 -12.89
CA LYS A 151 14.66 54.69 -12.87
C LYS A 151 14.83 54.10 -11.47
N THR A 152 14.18 54.67 -10.47
CA THR A 152 14.18 54.17 -9.09
C THR A 152 12.92 53.35 -8.81
N VAL A 153 13.07 52.15 -8.26
CA VAL A 153 11.93 51.31 -7.86
C VAL A 153 11.47 51.73 -6.45
N SER A 154 10.20 52.13 -6.32
CA SER A 154 9.57 52.44 -5.05
C SER A 154 8.86 51.23 -4.44
N SER A 155 8.17 50.43 -5.24
CA SER A 155 7.51 49.20 -4.79
C SER A 155 7.27 48.24 -5.95
N VAL A 156 7.08 46.97 -5.62
CA VAL A 156 6.75 45.90 -6.57
C VAL A 156 5.47 45.23 -6.08
N SER A 157 4.52 44.96 -6.99
CA SER A 157 3.32 44.21 -6.65
C SER A 157 3.66 42.83 -6.08
N ALA A 158 2.92 42.38 -5.06
CA ALA A 158 3.10 41.06 -4.50
C ALA A 158 2.83 39.97 -5.56
N ILE A 159 3.68 38.94 -5.58
CA ILE A 159 3.55 37.78 -6.47
C ILE A 159 3.28 36.56 -5.60
N THR A 160 2.08 35.97 -5.72
CA THR A 160 1.67 34.77 -4.99
C THR A 160 1.25 33.68 -5.96
N LEU A 161 1.83 32.49 -5.82
CA LEU A 161 1.62 31.33 -6.70
C LEU A 161 1.30 30.08 -5.88
N THR A 162 0.72 29.06 -6.52
CA THR A 162 0.47 27.73 -5.94
C THR A 162 1.01 26.65 -6.86
N THR A 163 1.56 25.58 -6.30
CA THR A 163 2.06 24.43 -7.07
C THR A 163 1.94 23.11 -6.29
N GLY A 164 2.06 21.98 -6.98
CA GLY A 164 2.17 20.65 -6.35
C GLY A 164 3.61 20.30 -5.97
N LEU A 165 3.78 19.24 -5.17
CA LEU A 165 5.10 18.72 -4.82
C LEU A 165 5.96 18.48 -6.06
N SER A 166 7.22 18.94 -5.99
CA SER A 166 8.23 18.80 -7.04
C SER A 166 7.80 19.36 -8.40
N THR A 167 6.77 20.22 -8.44
CA THR A 167 6.27 20.83 -9.66
C THR A 167 6.68 22.30 -9.71
N VAL A 168 7.33 22.71 -10.79
CA VAL A 168 7.73 24.11 -10.98
C VAL A 168 6.49 24.92 -11.35
N PRO A 169 6.09 25.94 -10.57
CA PRO A 169 4.97 26.81 -10.92
C PRO A 169 5.28 27.58 -12.20
N THR A 170 4.24 27.96 -12.95
CA THR A 170 4.41 28.90 -14.07
C THR A 170 4.75 30.27 -13.51
N LEU A 171 6.03 30.64 -13.55
CA LEU A 171 6.52 31.92 -13.05
C LEU A 171 6.13 33.06 -14.01
N PRO A 172 5.64 34.21 -13.50
CA PRO A 172 5.30 35.34 -14.36
C PRO A 172 6.55 35.94 -14.98
N THR A 173 6.47 36.32 -16.25
CA THR A 173 7.58 36.96 -16.97
C THR A 173 7.66 38.46 -16.72
N THR A 174 6.61 39.07 -16.16
CA THR A 174 6.53 40.49 -15.84
C THR A 174 5.85 40.76 -14.49
N VAL A 175 6.17 41.89 -13.86
CA VAL A 175 5.50 42.39 -12.64
C VAL A 175 5.27 43.89 -12.73
N ASN A 176 4.21 44.39 -12.09
CA ASN A 176 3.97 45.82 -11.96
C ASN A 176 4.91 46.42 -10.90
N VAL A 177 5.61 47.46 -11.31
CA VAL A 177 6.59 48.20 -10.51
C VAL A 177 6.14 49.65 -10.41
N THR A 178 6.07 50.18 -9.20
CA THR A 178 5.86 51.60 -8.96
C THR A 178 7.23 52.27 -8.82
N LEU A 179 7.45 53.32 -9.60
CA LEU A 179 8.71 54.04 -9.68
C LEU A 179 8.73 55.23 -8.70
N GLY A 180 9.90 55.82 -8.46
CA GLY A 180 10.07 56.95 -7.55
C GLY A 180 9.36 58.24 -8.01
N ASP A 181 8.95 58.33 -9.29
CA ASP A 181 8.08 59.39 -9.81
C ASP A 181 6.57 59.12 -9.58
N GLY A 182 6.22 57.98 -8.97
CA GLY A 182 4.84 57.56 -8.73
C GLY A 182 4.17 56.84 -9.90
N THR A 183 4.84 56.68 -11.04
CA THR A 183 4.27 55.94 -12.19
C THR A 183 4.38 54.43 -11.99
N THR A 184 3.42 53.66 -12.51
CA THR A 184 3.45 52.19 -12.50
C THR A 184 3.73 51.67 -13.91
N LYS A 185 4.69 50.74 -14.04
CA LYS A 185 5.03 50.07 -15.31
C LYS A 185 5.17 48.57 -15.13
N ALA A 186 4.86 47.79 -16.16
CA ALA A 186 5.21 46.38 -16.21
C ALA A 186 6.72 46.25 -16.49
N ALA A 187 7.43 45.50 -15.65
CA ALA A 187 8.86 45.23 -15.76
C ALA A 187 9.10 43.74 -15.99
N THR A 188 10.05 43.40 -16.85
CA THR A 188 10.45 42.01 -17.12
C THR A 188 11.22 41.43 -15.94
N ILE A 189 10.89 40.21 -15.54
CA ILE A 189 11.55 39.48 -14.44
C ILE A 189 12.48 38.41 -15.02
N THR A 190 13.71 38.40 -14.54
CA THR A 190 14.65 37.29 -14.71
C THR A 190 14.71 36.49 -13.42
N TRP A 191 14.09 35.30 -13.41
CA TRP A 191 14.09 34.41 -12.25
C TRP A 191 15.42 33.66 -12.08
N SER A 192 15.81 33.43 -10.82
CA SER A 192 16.97 32.62 -10.46
C SER A 192 16.82 31.16 -10.90
N ASP A 193 17.92 30.43 -11.00
CA ASP A 193 17.89 29.01 -11.38
C ASP A 193 17.22 28.14 -10.31
N ALA A 194 17.36 28.52 -9.03
CA ALA A 194 16.62 27.88 -7.94
C ALA A 194 15.09 27.99 -8.14
N ALA A 195 14.59 29.14 -8.62
CA ALA A 195 13.15 29.31 -8.90
C ALA A 195 12.64 28.36 -10.00
N LYS A 196 13.51 27.94 -10.92
CA LYS A 196 13.18 27.06 -12.06
C LYS A 196 13.37 25.57 -11.74
N ALA A 197 13.93 25.22 -10.58
CA ALA A 197 14.25 23.85 -10.23
C ALA A 197 13.10 23.18 -9.47
N ALA A 198 12.70 21.98 -9.89
CA ALA A 198 11.67 21.17 -9.23
C ALA A 198 11.98 20.88 -7.75
N ALA A 199 13.26 20.70 -7.42
CA ALA A 199 13.73 20.40 -6.07
C ALA A 199 13.38 21.51 -5.05
N THR A 200 13.26 22.76 -5.50
CA THR A 200 12.83 23.90 -4.65
C THR A 200 11.42 23.71 -4.10
N TYR A 201 10.60 22.91 -4.78
CA TYR A 201 9.20 22.65 -4.45
C TYR A 201 8.97 21.24 -3.91
N ALA A 202 10.02 20.54 -3.45
CA ALA A 202 9.94 19.16 -3.00
C ALA A 202 9.30 18.99 -1.61
N THR A 203 9.08 20.08 -0.86
CA THR A 203 8.47 20.05 0.47
C THR A 203 7.24 20.94 0.47
N ALA A 204 6.14 20.44 1.05
CA ALA A 204 4.91 21.18 1.20
C ALA A 204 5.08 22.38 2.14
N GLY A 205 4.31 23.44 1.91
CA GLY A 205 4.38 24.69 2.67
C GLY A 205 4.74 25.87 1.78
N THR A 206 5.17 26.97 2.38
CA THR A 206 5.45 28.20 1.65
C THR A 206 6.95 28.31 1.36
N VAL A 207 7.30 28.51 0.10
CA VAL A 207 8.67 28.79 -0.35
C VAL A 207 8.74 30.17 -1.00
N THR A 208 9.83 30.89 -0.75
CA THR A 208 10.09 32.18 -1.41
C THR A 208 11.17 31.99 -2.46
N VAL A 209 10.89 32.41 -3.69
CA VAL A 209 11.83 32.33 -4.82
C VAL A 209 12.19 33.74 -5.30
N SER A 210 13.43 33.93 -5.71
CA SER A 210 13.97 35.25 -6.08
C SER A 210 14.16 35.42 -7.59
N GLY A 211 13.99 36.65 -8.05
CA GLY A 211 14.28 37.12 -9.40
C GLY A 211 14.86 38.54 -9.38
N THR A 212 15.14 39.07 -10.56
CA THR A 212 15.70 40.42 -10.73
C THR A 212 15.02 41.17 -11.88
N LEU A 213 15.01 42.51 -11.79
CA LEU A 213 14.55 43.39 -12.85
C LEU A 213 15.75 44.04 -13.55
N ALA A 214 16.13 43.53 -14.73
CA ALA A 214 17.33 43.98 -15.44
C ALA A 214 17.29 45.48 -15.80
N ASP A 215 16.12 45.99 -16.19
CA ASP A 215 15.91 47.38 -16.58
C ASP A 215 16.01 48.40 -15.42
N TYR A 216 16.11 47.89 -14.18
CA TYR A 216 16.14 48.68 -12.95
C TYR A 216 17.32 48.31 -12.05
N ASN A 217 18.53 48.25 -12.63
CA ASN A 217 19.77 47.91 -11.91
C ASN A 217 19.69 46.57 -11.16
N ASN A 218 19.13 45.54 -11.80
CA ASN A 218 18.94 44.20 -11.21
C ASN A 218 18.18 44.23 -9.88
N TYR A 219 17.18 45.11 -9.75
CA TYR A 219 16.37 45.24 -8.54
C TYR A 219 15.81 43.87 -8.11
N PRO A 220 16.02 43.44 -6.84
CA PRO A 220 15.59 42.13 -6.40
C PRO A 220 14.06 42.06 -6.24
N VAL A 221 13.47 40.98 -6.74
CA VAL A 221 12.04 40.68 -6.57
C VAL A 221 11.86 39.28 -6.02
N SER A 222 10.75 39.06 -5.31
CA SER A 222 10.43 37.77 -4.72
C SER A 222 9.00 37.35 -5.04
N ALA A 223 8.80 36.04 -5.26
CA ALA A 223 7.48 35.43 -5.29
C ALA A 223 7.31 34.47 -4.12
N THR A 224 6.13 34.49 -3.52
CA THR A 224 5.70 33.52 -2.50
C THR A 224 4.95 32.40 -3.20
N VAL A 225 5.47 31.18 -3.14
CA VAL A 225 4.87 29.99 -3.74
C VAL A 225 4.37 29.08 -2.61
N THR A 226 3.10 28.71 -2.66
CA THR A 226 2.53 27.69 -1.78
C THR A 226 2.60 26.33 -2.45
N VAL A 227 3.40 25.43 -1.90
CA VAL A 227 3.52 24.03 -2.31
C VAL A 227 2.48 23.22 -1.56
N ASN A 228 1.48 22.72 -2.28
CA ASN A 228 0.48 21.85 -1.71
C ASN A 228 1.11 20.48 -1.40
N ALA A 229 0.86 19.94 -0.21
CA ALA A 229 1.23 18.56 0.09
C ALA A 229 0.53 17.59 -0.89
N GLN A 230 0.81 16.29 -0.86
CA GLN A 230 0.02 15.29 -1.59
C GLN A 230 -1.20 14.84 -0.78
N LEU A 231 -2.37 14.68 -1.41
CA LEU A 231 -3.57 14.18 -0.73
C LEU A 231 -3.28 12.79 -0.19
N ALA A 232 -3.56 12.57 1.10
CA ALA A 232 -3.31 11.31 1.78
C ALA A 232 -4.33 11.09 2.92
N ILE A 233 -4.48 9.85 3.35
CA ILE A 233 -5.22 9.50 4.56
C ILE A 233 -4.30 9.72 5.77
N SER A 234 -4.75 10.55 6.70
CA SER A 234 -4.11 10.76 8.00
C SER A 234 -4.41 9.63 8.98
N SER A 235 -5.63 9.09 8.96
CA SER A 235 -6.02 7.93 9.77
C SER A 235 -7.26 7.24 9.21
N ALA A 236 -7.36 5.93 9.38
CA ALA A 236 -8.60 5.19 9.16
C ALA A 236 -8.83 4.20 10.31
N THR A 237 -9.99 4.31 10.97
CA THR A 237 -10.31 3.53 12.18
C THR A 237 -11.78 3.13 12.20
N SER A 238 -12.11 1.98 12.78
CA SER A 238 -13.50 1.64 13.11
C SER A 238 -14.04 2.57 14.20
N ILE A 239 -15.33 2.86 14.14
CA ILE A 239 -16.06 3.61 15.18
C ILE A 239 -16.88 2.64 16.02
N ASN A 240 -17.58 1.74 15.34
CA ASN A 240 -18.43 0.66 15.86
C ASN A 240 -18.54 -0.42 14.77
N ALA A 241 -19.41 -1.42 14.96
CA ALA A 241 -19.62 -2.52 14.02
C ALA A 241 -20.05 -2.04 12.62
N SER A 242 -20.79 -0.94 12.52
CA SER A 242 -21.37 -0.48 11.25
C SER A 242 -20.59 0.67 10.60
N GLN A 243 -19.60 1.28 11.26
CA GLN A 243 -18.99 2.52 10.80
C GLN A 243 -17.46 2.54 10.85
N VAL A 244 -16.86 3.10 9.80
CA VAL A 244 -15.42 3.36 9.70
C VAL A 244 -15.19 4.84 9.42
N LYS A 245 -14.32 5.46 10.21
CA LYS A 245 -13.87 6.84 10.05
C LYS A 245 -12.61 6.90 9.21
N ILE A 246 -12.60 7.74 8.18
CA ILE A 246 -11.43 8.05 7.35
C ILE A 246 -11.18 9.55 7.50
N VAL A 247 -9.95 9.94 7.86
CA VAL A 247 -9.53 11.34 7.96
C VAL A 247 -8.47 11.60 6.90
N PHE A 248 -8.72 12.58 6.03
CA PHE A 248 -7.76 13.05 5.03
C PHE A 248 -6.90 14.17 5.61
N ASN A 249 -5.69 14.34 5.06
CA ASN A 249 -4.77 15.39 5.48
C ASN A 249 -5.16 16.81 5.02
N ARG A 250 -6.30 16.96 4.31
CA ARG A 250 -6.85 18.21 3.79
C ARG A 250 -8.30 18.04 3.30
N PRO A 251 -8.98 19.15 2.97
CA PRO A 251 -10.33 19.10 2.41
C PRO A 251 -10.43 18.33 1.09
N VAL A 252 -11.40 17.43 1.01
CA VAL A 252 -11.73 16.63 -0.17
C VAL A 252 -13.02 17.10 -0.83
N THR A 253 -13.19 16.82 -2.12
CA THR A 253 -14.44 17.14 -2.81
C THR A 253 -15.55 16.20 -2.37
N LYS A 254 -16.73 16.74 -2.05
CA LYS A 254 -17.91 15.94 -1.68
C LYS A 254 -18.24 14.86 -2.72
N ALA A 255 -18.19 15.20 -4.00
CA ALA A 255 -18.50 14.27 -5.10
C ALA A 255 -17.58 13.04 -5.12
N SER A 256 -16.27 13.22 -4.90
CA SER A 256 -15.34 12.08 -4.87
C SER A 256 -15.36 11.35 -3.51
N ALA A 257 -15.51 12.10 -2.41
CA ALA A 257 -15.48 11.56 -1.06
C ALA A 257 -16.72 10.72 -0.73
N GLU A 258 -17.88 11.07 -1.27
CA GLU A 258 -19.15 10.35 -1.06
C GLU A 258 -19.41 9.28 -2.15
N ASN A 259 -18.53 9.18 -3.16
CA ASN A 259 -18.61 8.10 -4.14
C ASN A 259 -18.16 6.78 -3.50
N VAL A 260 -19.11 5.90 -3.20
CA VAL A 260 -18.84 4.59 -2.60
C VAL A 260 -17.89 3.71 -3.41
N ALA A 261 -17.78 3.91 -4.72
CA ALA A 261 -16.86 3.15 -5.59
C ALA A 261 -15.38 3.46 -5.32
N ASN A 262 -15.09 4.58 -4.65
CA ASN A 262 -13.73 4.97 -4.26
C ASN A 262 -13.18 4.17 -3.08
N TYR A 263 -14.01 3.33 -2.46
CA TYR A 263 -13.67 2.52 -1.29
C TYR A 263 -13.88 1.04 -1.59
N THR A 264 -12.86 0.21 -1.33
CA THR A 264 -12.98 -1.25 -1.42
C THR A 264 -12.50 -1.94 -0.16
N VAL A 265 -13.18 -3.02 0.19
CA VAL A 265 -12.94 -3.87 1.37
C VAL A 265 -12.44 -5.21 0.87
N ASN A 266 -11.19 -5.55 1.19
CA ASN A 266 -10.52 -6.77 0.69
C ASN A 266 -10.66 -6.92 -0.84
N ALA A 267 -10.40 -5.82 -1.57
CA ALA A 267 -10.53 -5.70 -3.02
C ALA A 267 -11.96 -5.81 -3.60
N THR A 268 -12.99 -5.96 -2.76
CA THR A 268 -14.40 -5.91 -3.18
C THR A 268 -14.96 -4.51 -2.96
N ALA A 269 -15.72 -3.97 -3.91
CA ALA A 269 -16.36 -2.65 -3.74
C ALA A 269 -17.13 -2.59 -2.42
N PHE A 270 -17.03 -1.47 -1.69
CA PHE A 270 -17.63 -1.33 -0.36
C PHE A 270 -19.12 -1.66 -0.36
N ASN A 271 -19.87 -1.21 -1.36
CA ASN A 271 -21.31 -1.50 -1.53
C ASN A 271 -21.63 -2.94 -1.97
N LEU A 272 -20.63 -3.81 -2.18
CA LEU A 272 -20.80 -5.22 -2.53
C LEU A 272 -20.09 -6.17 -1.56
N SER A 273 -19.33 -5.64 -0.60
CA SER A 273 -18.52 -6.45 0.31
C SER A 273 -19.36 -7.20 1.33
N ALA A 274 -19.05 -8.49 1.52
CA ALA A 274 -19.63 -9.34 2.56
C ALA A 274 -18.88 -9.26 3.91
N VAL A 275 -17.78 -8.49 3.97
CA VAL A 275 -16.97 -8.31 5.20
C VAL A 275 -17.38 -7.05 5.95
N PHE A 276 -17.53 -5.94 5.23
CA PHE A 276 -17.96 -4.65 5.76
C PHE A 276 -18.58 -3.86 4.60
N GLY A 277 -19.88 -3.55 4.68
CA GLY A 277 -20.60 -2.81 3.65
C GLY A 277 -21.85 -3.52 3.12
N GLY A 278 -21.90 -3.75 1.81
CA GLY A 278 -23.03 -4.36 1.09
C GLY A 278 -24.04 -3.35 0.53
N ALA A 279 -25.11 -3.85 -0.10
CA ALA A 279 -26.04 -3.02 -0.88
C ALA A 279 -26.68 -1.90 -0.04
N GLY A 280 -26.69 -0.67 -0.58
CA GLY A 280 -27.20 0.51 0.11
C GLY A 280 -26.24 1.16 1.11
N SER A 281 -25.02 0.62 1.30
CA SER A 281 -23.96 1.27 2.09
C SER A 281 -23.58 2.63 1.51
N VAL A 282 -23.21 3.56 2.38
CA VAL A 282 -22.98 4.96 2.02
C VAL A 282 -21.63 5.47 2.52
N ALA A 283 -21.05 6.41 1.81
CA ALA A 283 -19.91 7.21 2.25
C ALA A 283 -20.40 8.65 2.44
N LYS A 284 -20.17 9.25 3.60
CA LYS A 284 -20.65 10.60 3.93
C LYS A 284 -19.51 11.50 4.36
N LEU A 285 -19.30 12.59 3.63
CA LEU A 285 -18.35 13.64 4.02
C LEU A 285 -18.95 14.43 5.19
N GLN A 286 -18.17 14.63 6.24
CA GLN A 286 -18.58 15.38 7.41
C GLN A 286 -18.36 16.89 7.18
N ASP A 287 -18.98 17.72 8.01
CA ASP A 287 -18.95 19.19 7.88
C ASP A 287 -17.54 19.79 7.97
N ASP A 288 -16.57 19.06 8.53
CA ASP A 288 -15.16 19.46 8.57
C ASP A 288 -14.46 19.42 7.20
N GLY A 289 -15.11 18.83 6.19
CA GLY A 289 -14.60 18.68 4.83
C GLY A 289 -13.42 17.72 4.68
N VAL A 290 -12.96 17.10 5.77
CA VAL A 290 -11.75 16.23 5.80
C VAL A 290 -12.04 14.83 6.33
N THR A 291 -13.19 14.60 6.96
CA THR A 291 -13.59 13.31 7.51
C THR A 291 -14.66 12.67 6.65
N VAL A 292 -14.47 11.42 6.24
CA VAL A 292 -15.51 10.58 5.64
C VAL A 292 -15.89 9.46 6.61
N ILE A 293 -17.18 9.24 6.76
CA ILE A 293 -17.73 8.08 7.47
C ILE A 293 -18.27 7.10 6.44
N LEU A 294 -17.71 5.89 6.42
CA LEU A 294 -18.29 4.76 5.69
C LEU A 294 -19.28 4.07 6.61
N GLU A 295 -20.55 3.99 6.21
CA GLU A 295 -21.62 3.33 6.95
C GLU A 295 -22.10 2.09 6.19
N ALA A 296 -21.88 0.92 6.79
CA ALA A 296 -22.31 -0.37 6.25
C ALA A 296 -23.79 -0.61 6.51
N ARG A 297 -24.53 -1.04 5.47
CA ARG A 297 -25.97 -1.34 5.59
C ARG A 297 -26.33 -2.81 5.65
N VAL A 298 -25.41 -3.73 5.30
CA VAL A 298 -25.71 -5.17 5.26
C VAL A 298 -24.71 -5.98 6.05
N ALA A 299 -23.42 -5.87 5.74
CA ALA A 299 -22.35 -6.63 6.40
C ALA A 299 -21.65 -5.75 7.43
N GLU A 300 -21.81 -6.09 8.70
CA GLU A 300 -21.22 -5.38 9.83
C GLU A 300 -19.90 -6.01 10.27
N LEU A 301 -19.08 -5.20 10.93
CA LEU A 301 -17.69 -5.48 11.23
C LEU A 301 -17.53 -6.27 12.52
N ALA A 302 -17.31 -7.58 12.39
CA ALA A 302 -17.11 -8.45 13.54
C ALA A 302 -15.91 -8.05 14.44
N ASN A 303 -16.05 -8.30 15.75
CA ASN A 303 -15.00 -8.03 16.73
C ASN A 303 -13.73 -8.83 16.47
N ASN A 304 -12.58 -8.14 16.61
CA ASN A 304 -11.24 -8.66 16.37
C ASN A 304 -11.01 -9.17 14.94
N VAL A 305 -11.89 -8.85 13.99
CA VAL A 305 -11.70 -9.15 12.58
C VAL A 305 -11.09 -7.94 11.89
N SER A 306 -10.00 -8.16 11.16
CA SER A 306 -9.36 -7.11 10.37
C SER A 306 -9.67 -7.24 8.89
N PHE A 307 -9.76 -6.12 8.18
CA PHE A 307 -9.83 -6.08 6.72
C PHE A 307 -8.93 -4.98 6.17
N GLN A 308 -8.58 -5.10 4.90
CA GLN A 308 -7.88 -4.06 4.18
C GLN A 308 -8.89 -3.13 3.50
N LEU A 309 -8.88 -1.86 3.87
CA LEU A 309 -9.57 -0.78 3.19
C LEU A 309 -8.64 -0.16 2.15
N LYS A 310 -8.99 -0.29 0.87
CA LYS A 310 -8.35 0.46 -0.23
C LYS A 310 -9.19 1.70 -0.51
N THR A 311 -8.54 2.87 -0.48
CA THR A 311 -9.13 4.14 -0.92
C THR A 311 -8.42 4.63 -2.19
N THR A 312 -9.18 5.01 -3.19
CA THR A 312 -8.71 5.51 -4.50
C THR A 312 -9.68 6.56 -5.03
N GLY A 313 -9.31 7.35 -6.04
CA GLY A 313 -10.25 8.23 -6.76
C GLY A 313 -10.83 9.42 -5.96
N VAL A 314 -10.57 9.51 -4.65
CA VAL A 314 -10.90 10.69 -3.84
C VAL A 314 -9.99 11.84 -4.26
N THR A 315 -10.56 13.01 -4.48
CA THR A 315 -9.83 14.21 -4.91
C THR A 315 -9.90 15.32 -3.88
N ASP A 316 -8.82 16.10 -3.77
CA ASP A 316 -8.84 17.32 -2.96
C ASP A 316 -9.63 18.43 -3.66
N THR A 317 -9.87 19.55 -2.98
CA THR A 317 -10.58 20.71 -3.56
C THR A 317 -9.92 21.30 -4.81
N GLY A 318 -8.66 20.96 -5.09
CA GLY A 318 -7.94 21.27 -6.33
C GLY A 318 -7.96 20.14 -7.37
N PHE A 319 -8.78 19.11 -7.17
CA PHE A 319 -8.92 17.92 -8.02
C PHE A 319 -7.69 17.01 -8.11
N ASN A 320 -6.75 17.14 -7.18
CA ASN A 320 -5.64 16.20 -7.11
C ASN A 320 -6.13 14.89 -6.48
N THR A 321 -6.00 13.80 -7.23
CA THR A 321 -6.41 12.47 -6.77
C THR A 321 -5.48 11.95 -5.70
N ILE A 322 -6.05 11.28 -4.70
CA ILE A 322 -5.31 10.55 -3.68
C ILE A 322 -4.49 9.44 -4.35
N ALA A 323 -3.23 9.26 -3.95
CA ALA A 323 -2.53 8.04 -4.29
C ALA A 323 -3.23 6.86 -3.63
N THR A 324 -3.35 5.73 -4.34
CA THR A 324 -3.96 4.51 -3.78
C THR A 324 -3.43 4.24 -2.37
N SER A 325 -4.34 4.22 -1.41
CA SER A 325 -4.00 4.05 0.00
C SER A 325 -4.62 2.76 0.52
N TYR A 326 -3.83 1.98 1.24
CA TYR A 326 -4.26 0.74 1.90
C TYR A 326 -4.16 0.93 3.40
N ASN A 327 -5.27 0.77 4.11
CA ASN A 327 -5.34 0.86 5.56
C ASN A 327 -5.91 -0.46 6.10
N THR A 328 -5.24 -1.05 7.10
CA THR A 328 -5.80 -2.20 7.82
C THR A 328 -6.71 -1.67 8.91
N ILE A 329 -7.99 -2.02 8.82
CA ILE A 329 -9.00 -1.68 9.83
C ILE A 329 -9.25 -2.91 10.67
N VAL A 330 -9.30 -2.75 11.99
CA VAL A 330 -9.67 -3.81 12.94
C VAL A 330 -11.04 -3.48 13.51
N GLY A 331 -11.99 -4.39 13.39
CA GLY A 331 -13.30 -4.27 14.03
C GLY A 331 -13.18 -4.49 15.52
N ASN A 332 -13.70 -3.54 16.29
CA ASN A 332 -13.82 -3.70 17.73
C ASN A 332 -14.97 -2.84 18.23
N ASP A 333 -16.11 -3.49 18.44
CA ASP A 333 -17.30 -2.92 19.02
C ASP A 333 -17.69 -3.67 20.30
N THR A 334 -17.58 -2.99 21.43
CA THR A 334 -17.87 -3.54 22.75
C THR A 334 -19.03 -2.82 23.45
N THR A 335 -19.67 -1.87 22.78
CA THR A 335 -20.73 -1.05 23.35
C THR A 335 -22.04 -1.50 22.76
N ALA A 336 -23.09 -1.59 23.57
CA ALA A 336 -24.42 -1.88 23.07
C ALA A 336 -25.18 -0.57 22.83
N PRO A 337 -26.08 -0.51 21.83
CA PRO A 337 -26.75 0.72 21.45
C PRO A 337 -27.67 1.24 22.54
N THR A 338 -27.58 2.54 22.83
CA THR A 338 -28.42 3.23 23.81
C THR A 338 -29.27 4.30 23.15
N ILE A 339 -30.43 4.62 23.72
CA ILE A 339 -31.25 5.74 23.23
C ILE A 339 -30.62 7.05 23.69
N THR A 340 -30.26 7.91 22.74
CA THR A 340 -29.76 9.27 23.00
C THR A 340 -30.89 10.27 23.09
N SER A 341 -31.94 10.12 22.27
CA SER A 341 -33.14 10.95 22.36
C SER A 341 -34.39 10.27 21.81
N ILE A 342 -35.54 10.65 22.36
CA ILE A 342 -36.86 10.35 21.81
C ILE A 342 -37.56 11.68 21.59
N THR A 343 -38.03 11.93 20.38
CA THR A 343 -38.79 13.12 20.04
C THR A 343 -40.14 12.72 19.47
N ALA A 344 -41.18 13.34 20.03
CA ALA A 344 -42.55 13.25 19.53
C ALA A 344 -43.20 14.62 19.75
N SER A 345 -43.84 15.11 18.71
CA SER A 345 -44.59 16.37 18.72
C SER A 345 -45.98 16.09 18.18
N ALA A 346 -47.00 16.68 18.77
CA ALA A 346 -48.40 16.53 18.37
C ALA A 346 -49.07 17.89 18.15
N GLY A 347 -49.75 18.03 17.02
CA GLY A 347 -50.71 19.10 16.77
C GLY A 347 -52.10 18.79 17.34
N ALA A 348 -53.11 19.57 16.94
CA ALA A 348 -54.49 19.42 17.44
C ALA A 348 -55.09 18.02 17.20
N SER A 349 -54.65 17.34 16.14
CA SER A 349 -55.10 15.99 15.78
C SER A 349 -54.30 14.86 16.44
N GLY A 350 -53.33 15.19 17.31
CA GLY A 350 -52.37 14.22 17.84
C GLY A 350 -51.26 13.86 16.85
N THR A 351 -50.41 12.89 17.22
CA THR A 351 -49.37 12.32 16.34
C THR A 351 -49.31 10.81 16.47
N LYS A 352 -48.82 10.14 15.43
CA LYS A 352 -48.37 8.74 15.50
C LYS A 352 -46.86 8.62 15.32
N ASN A 353 -46.18 9.70 14.98
CA ASN A 353 -44.79 9.70 14.60
C ASN A 353 -43.93 9.94 15.85
N VAL A 354 -42.99 9.03 16.09
CA VAL A 354 -41.99 9.14 17.16
C VAL A 354 -40.63 8.87 16.53
N LYS A 355 -39.69 9.80 16.69
CA LYS A 355 -38.32 9.66 16.20
C LYS A 355 -37.41 9.32 17.36
N VAL A 356 -36.68 8.21 17.24
CA VAL A 356 -35.72 7.73 18.23
C VAL A 356 -34.32 7.81 17.64
N THR A 357 -33.39 8.43 18.37
CA THR A 357 -31.97 8.47 18.00
C THR A 357 -31.18 7.61 18.99
N TYR A 358 -30.22 6.86 18.46
CA TYR A 358 -29.35 5.95 19.20
C TYR A 358 -27.91 6.45 19.28
N SER A 359 -27.10 5.84 20.14
CA SER A 359 -25.67 6.15 20.29
C SER A 359 -24.81 5.61 19.14
N GLU A 360 -25.32 4.63 18.40
CA GLU A 360 -24.68 3.99 17.26
C GLU A 360 -25.73 3.38 16.32
N PRO A 361 -25.34 2.96 15.10
CA PRO A 361 -26.26 2.31 14.17
C PRO A 361 -26.89 1.05 14.76
N VAL A 362 -28.18 0.85 14.50
CA VAL A 362 -28.92 -0.30 15.04
C VAL A 362 -29.46 -1.21 13.94
N ALA A 363 -29.64 -2.49 14.26
CA ALA A 363 -30.41 -3.44 13.47
C ALA A 363 -31.86 -3.49 13.99
N LEU A 364 -32.83 -3.51 13.08
CA LEU A 364 -34.22 -3.76 13.47
C LEU A 364 -34.38 -5.23 13.87
N GLY A 365 -34.89 -5.45 15.09
CA GLY A 365 -35.32 -6.77 15.53
C GLY A 365 -36.59 -7.27 14.82
N THR A 366 -37.11 -8.41 15.27
CA THR A 366 -38.39 -8.96 14.79
C THR A 366 -39.57 -8.03 15.11
N ILE A 367 -40.66 -8.17 14.36
CA ILE A 367 -41.93 -7.46 14.61
C ILE A 367 -42.35 -7.65 16.07
N GLY A 368 -42.58 -6.55 16.80
CA GLY A 368 -42.91 -6.55 18.24
C GLY A 368 -41.79 -6.07 19.17
N ALA A 369 -40.59 -5.82 18.63
CA ALA A 369 -39.45 -5.29 19.38
C ALA A 369 -39.64 -3.87 19.93
N TYR A 370 -40.58 -3.09 19.36
CA TYR A 370 -40.86 -1.71 19.73
C TYR A 370 -42.31 -1.59 20.20
N GLN A 371 -42.52 -1.17 21.44
CA GLN A 371 -43.84 -0.99 22.02
C GLN A 371 -43.96 0.40 22.64
N ILE A 372 -45.07 1.08 22.39
CA ILE A 372 -45.41 2.36 23.03
C ILE A 372 -46.65 2.08 23.90
N ASP A 373 -46.51 2.26 25.21
CA ASP A 373 -47.53 1.91 26.21
C ASP A 373 -48.01 0.45 26.11
N GLY A 374 -47.08 -0.48 25.80
CA GLY A 374 -47.36 -1.91 25.64
C GLY A 374 -48.00 -2.30 24.30
N GLN A 375 -48.23 -1.34 23.39
CA GLN A 375 -48.79 -1.60 22.06
C GLN A 375 -47.69 -1.57 21.00
N ASN A 376 -47.70 -2.52 20.06
CA ASN A 376 -46.68 -2.60 19.00
C ASN A 376 -46.64 -1.32 18.14
N ALA A 377 -45.44 -0.77 17.97
CA ALA A 377 -45.16 0.30 17.01
C ALA A 377 -44.46 -0.29 15.76
N VAL A 378 -44.75 0.30 14.60
CA VAL A 378 -44.02 -0.03 13.36
C VAL A 378 -42.72 0.75 13.37
N ALA A 379 -41.58 0.06 13.25
CA ALA A 379 -40.26 0.68 13.23
C ALA A 379 -39.66 0.64 11.82
N ALA A 380 -39.05 1.75 11.41
CA ALA A 380 -38.27 1.85 10.19
C ALA A 380 -36.96 2.60 10.49
N ILE A 381 -35.82 2.01 10.11
CA ILE A 381 -34.54 2.71 10.11
C ILE A 381 -34.64 3.88 9.11
N ASP A 382 -34.12 5.03 9.48
CA ASP A 382 -34.02 6.17 8.57
C ASP A 382 -33.19 5.81 7.34
N ALA A 383 -33.66 6.18 6.16
CA ALA A 383 -33.03 5.81 4.90
C ALA A 383 -31.60 6.35 4.75
N THR A 384 -31.27 7.41 5.50
CA THR A 384 -30.00 8.14 5.40
C THR A 384 -29.12 7.98 6.63
N ASP A 385 -29.68 7.64 7.79
CA ASP A 385 -28.98 7.57 9.07
C ASP A 385 -29.41 6.35 9.92
N LYS A 386 -28.57 5.32 9.98
CA LYS A 386 -28.89 4.08 10.71
C LYS A 386 -28.90 4.24 12.24
N THR A 387 -28.50 5.42 12.77
CA THR A 387 -28.66 5.77 14.19
C THR A 387 -30.07 6.28 14.51
N VAL A 388 -30.91 6.53 13.50
CA VAL A 388 -32.27 7.04 13.66
C VAL A 388 -33.28 5.96 13.29
N VAL A 389 -34.24 5.73 14.18
CA VAL A 389 -35.41 4.87 13.93
C VAL A 389 -36.68 5.71 14.03
N ASN A 390 -37.43 5.73 12.93
CA ASN A 390 -38.74 6.33 12.86
C ASN A 390 -39.79 5.28 13.26
N LEU A 391 -40.56 5.57 14.32
CA LEU A 391 -41.63 4.73 14.83
C LEU A 391 -42.99 5.32 14.45
N THR A 392 -43.90 4.45 14.03
CA THR A 392 -45.34 4.75 13.89
C THR A 392 -46.12 4.03 14.99
N ALA A 393 -46.66 4.79 15.93
CA ALA A 393 -47.45 4.29 17.04
C ALA A 393 -48.81 3.72 16.57
N ALA A 394 -49.22 2.59 17.16
CA ALA A 394 -50.54 2.00 16.89
C ALA A 394 -51.70 2.91 17.34
N GLN A 395 -51.52 3.65 18.42
CA GLN A 395 -52.46 4.65 18.93
C GLN A 395 -52.04 6.08 18.56
N THR A 396 -52.99 7.01 18.52
CA THR A 396 -52.69 8.43 18.39
C THR A 396 -52.24 8.97 19.76
N LEU A 397 -51.06 9.58 19.80
CA LEU A 397 -50.48 10.22 20.97
C LEU A 397 -50.91 11.69 21.02
N THR A 398 -51.35 12.15 22.19
CA THR A 398 -51.83 13.52 22.39
C THR A 398 -50.75 14.40 23.01
N ALA A 399 -50.81 15.70 22.73
CA ALA A 399 -49.92 16.69 23.32
C ALA A 399 -49.95 16.65 24.86
N GLY A 400 -48.78 16.66 25.49
CA GLY A 400 -48.59 16.58 26.94
C GLY A 400 -48.62 15.15 27.51
N ALA A 401 -48.93 14.13 26.71
CA ALA A 401 -48.86 12.74 27.16
C ALA A 401 -47.41 12.32 27.46
N THR A 402 -47.22 11.39 28.41
CA THR A 402 -45.92 10.82 28.79
C THR A 402 -45.87 9.31 28.55
N PRO A 403 -45.98 8.85 27.29
CA PRO A 403 -45.93 7.43 26.96
C PRO A 403 -44.57 6.79 27.31
N THR A 404 -44.58 5.48 27.51
CA THR A 404 -43.36 4.69 27.70
C THR A 404 -43.02 3.94 26.42
N LEU A 405 -41.82 4.19 25.88
CA LEU A 405 -41.22 3.35 24.85
C LEU A 405 -40.51 2.16 25.52
N THR A 406 -40.95 0.95 25.19
CA THR A 406 -40.27 -0.30 25.52
C THR A 406 -39.61 -0.86 24.26
N VAL A 407 -38.29 -1.06 24.32
CA VAL A 407 -37.52 -1.70 23.24
C VAL A 407 -36.92 -3.00 23.74
N THR A 408 -37.24 -4.12 23.10
CA THR A 408 -36.72 -5.46 23.40
C THR A 408 -35.86 -5.98 22.26
N GLY A 409 -34.69 -6.54 22.55
CA GLY A 409 -33.83 -7.14 21.53
C GLY A 409 -33.19 -6.11 20.60
N LEU A 410 -32.95 -4.89 21.08
CA LEU A 410 -32.15 -3.89 20.37
C LEU A 410 -30.72 -4.41 20.25
N SER A 411 -30.18 -4.40 19.02
CA SER A 411 -28.84 -4.90 18.73
C SER A 411 -28.22 -4.02 17.65
N ASP A 412 -26.90 -3.87 17.68
CA ASP A 412 -26.10 -3.30 16.59
C ASP A 412 -25.54 -4.38 15.64
N GLY A 413 -25.96 -5.64 15.85
CA GLY A 413 -25.49 -6.83 15.15
C GLY A 413 -24.46 -7.66 15.91
N ILE A 414 -23.76 -7.05 16.86
CA ILE A 414 -22.71 -7.67 17.69
C ILE A 414 -23.13 -7.66 19.16
N ASN A 415 -23.50 -6.50 19.67
CA ASN A 415 -23.90 -6.28 21.05
C ASN A 415 -25.41 -6.05 21.11
N SER A 416 -26.03 -6.67 22.11
CA SER A 416 -27.47 -6.50 22.37
C SER A 416 -27.69 -5.74 23.66
N SER A 417 -28.56 -4.75 23.61
CA SER A 417 -28.97 -3.99 24.78
C SER A 417 -29.99 -4.78 25.60
N SER A 418 -29.91 -4.64 26.92
CA SER A 418 -30.99 -5.04 27.81
C SER A 418 -32.30 -4.33 27.44
N VAL A 419 -33.44 -4.88 27.86
CA VAL A 419 -34.75 -4.25 27.63
C VAL A 419 -34.72 -2.79 28.10
N ILE A 420 -34.98 -1.86 27.17
CA ILE A 420 -35.00 -0.43 27.44
C ILE A 420 -36.45 -0.04 27.72
N ASN A 421 -36.68 0.65 28.85
CA ASN A 421 -37.95 1.32 29.15
C ASN A 421 -37.65 2.80 29.36
N GLN A 422 -38.12 3.65 28.46
CA GLN A 422 -37.90 5.09 28.55
C GLN A 422 -39.22 5.83 28.37
N GLN A 423 -39.59 6.66 29.35
CA GLN A 423 -40.67 7.62 29.18
C GLN A 423 -40.20 8.80 28.33
N PHE A 424 -41.05 9.24 27.41
CA PHE A 424 -40.84 10.45 26.64
C PHE A 424 -42.09 11.32 26.73
N THR A 425 -41.93 12.63 26.57
CA THR A 425 -43.05 13.56 26.54
C THR A 425 -43.42 13.85 25.09
N VAL A 426 -44.71 13.74 24.77
CA VAL A 426 -45.25 14.23 23.50
C VAL A 426 -45.41 15.73 23.63
N THR A 427 -44.55 16.48 22.97
CA THR A 427 -44.60 17.95 23.01
C THR A 427 -45.85 18.47 22.32
N ASN A 428 -46.42 19.55 22.85
CA ASN A 428 -47.54 20.25 22.22
C ASN A 428 -47.00 21.19 21.15
N ASP A 429 -47.30 20.94 19.89
CA ASP A 429 -47.02 21.87 18.81
C ASP A 429 -48.27 22.13 17.99
N THR A 430 -49.01 23.14 18.45
CA THR A 430 -50.17 23.70 17.73
C THR A 430 -49.83 25.01 17.02
N ALA A 431 -48.55 25.42 17.07
CA ALA A 431 -48.13 26.68 16.53
C ALA A 431 -47.78 26.47 15.06
N ALA A 432 -48.54 27.08 14.16
CA ALA A 432 -48.21 27.12 12.75
C ALA A 432 -46.77 27.62 12.48
N PRO A 433 -46.09 27.17 11.41
CA PRO A 433 -44.80 27.70 11.01
C PRO A 433 -44.93 29.17 10.54
N SER A 434 -43.87 29.94 10.71
CA SER A 434 -43.77 31.33 10.28
C SER A 434 -42.46 31.58 9.52
N VAL A 435 -42.50 32.52 8.57
CA VAL A 435 -41.30 32.90 7.79
C VAL A 435 -40.45 33.84 8.64
N VAL A 436 -39.24 33.39 8.99
CA VAL A 436 -38.21 34.19 9.67
C VAL A 436 -37.56 35.14 8.68
N SER A 437 -37.23 34.67 7.48
CA SER A 437 -36.64 35.49 6.44
C SER A 437 -36.95 34.97 5.04
N ALA A 438 -37.10 35.87 4.09
CA ALA A 438 -37.08 35.59 2.66
C ALA A 438 -36.10 36.57 2.00
N THR A 439 -35.01 36.03 1.45
CA THR A 439 -33.91 36.80 0.85
C THR A 439 -33.43 36.13 -0.43
N GLN A 440 -33.06 36.94 -1.43
CA GLN A 440 -32.48 36.41 -2.66
C GLN A 440 -31.06 35.88 -2.39
N SER A 441 -30.74 34.72 -2.97
CA SER A 441 -29.41 34.13 -3.02
C SER A 441 -29.17 33.60 -4.45
N GLY A 442 -28.49 34.40 -5.28
CA GLY A 442 -28.34 34.08 -6.71
C GLY A 442 -29.68 34.05 -7.43
N SER A 443 -29.98 32.95 -8.11
CA SER A 443 -31.25 32.71 -8.83
C SER A 443 -32.37 32.14 -7.95
N THR A 444 -32.15 31.98 -6.63
CA THR A 444 -33.17 31.48 -5.70
C THR A 444 -33.58 32.51 -4.68
N ILE A 445 -34.77 32.34 -4.12
CA ILE A 445 -35.18 32.96 -2.86
C ILE A 445 -35.00 31.91 -1.77
N LYS A 446 -34.10 32.16 -0.83
CA LYS A 446 -33.92 31.36 0.38
C LYS A 446 -34.93 31.83 1.42
N VAL A 447 -35.84 30.92 1.80
CA VAL A 447 -36.86 31.16 2.82
C VAL A 447 -36.52 30.30 4.02
N VAL A 448 -36.38 30.95 5.18
CA VAL A 448 -36.12 30.28 6.45
C VAL A 448 -37.39 30.38 7.28
N PHE A 449 -37.86 29.23 7.77
CA PHE A 449 -38.98 29.10 8.68
C PHE A 449 -38.50 28.92 10.12
N ASP A 450 -39.34 29.25 11.09
CA ASP A 450 -39.05 29.03 12.52
C ASP A 450 -39.16 27.55 12.93
N LYS A 451 -39.93 26.76 12.17
CA LYS A 451 -40.17 25.34 12.37
C LYS A 451 -39.82 24.51 11.14
N GLU A 452 -39.60 23.22 11.39
CA GLU A 452 -39.38 22.22 10.35
C GLU A 452 -40.62 22.09 9.47
N ILE A 453 -40.42 22.05 8.16
CA ILE A 453 -41.49 22.03 7.15
C ILE A 453 -41.70 20.61 6.62
N SER A 454 -42.96 20.21 6.46
CA SER A 454 -43.31 18.88 5.92
C SER A 454 -42.81 18.72 4.49
N THR A 455 -42.17 17.59 4.19
CA THR A 455 -41.70 17.24 2.83
C THR A 455 -42.84 17.02 1.84
N THR A 456 -44.05 16.77 2.34
CA THR A 456 -45.25 16.57 1.51
C THR A 456 -45.82 17.88 0.95
N ASN A 457 -45.45 19.04 1.51
CA ASN A 457 -45.96 20.35 1.04
C ASN A 457 -45.70 20.64 -0.44
N PHE A 458 -44.68 20.00 -1.01
CA PHE A 458 -44.21 20.26 -2.37
C PHE A 458 -44.39 19.04 -3.30
N ALA A 459 -44.92 17.93 -2.78
CA ALA A 459 -45.00 16.65 -3.52
C ALA A 459 -45.94 16.72 -4.74
N ASP A 460 -46.95 17.60 -4.69
CA ASP A 460 -47.93 17.79 -5.78
C ASP A 460 -47.53 18.90 -6.77
N LEU A 461 -46.37 19.54 -6.58
CA LEU A 461 -45.87 20.58 -7.48
C LEU A 461 -45.01 19.93 -8.58
N SER A 462 -45.53 19.78 -9.79
CA SER A 462 -44.74 19.33 -10.95
C SER A 462 -44.03 20.49 -11.66
N GLU A 463 -42.93 20.20 -12.37
CA GLU A 463 -42.28 21.17 -13.26
C GLU A 463 -43.32 21.74 -14.25
N GLY A 464 -43.46 23.07 -14.28
CA GLY A 464 -44.37 23.76 -15.18
C GLY A 464 -45.79 23.99 -14.66
N VAL A 465 -46.13 23.63 -13.41
CA VAL A 465 -47.42 23.95 -12.78
C VAL A 465 -47.27 25.03 -11.72
N SER A 466 -47.23 26.27 -12.18
CA SER A 466 -47.22 27.48 -11.36
C SER A 466 -48.63 27.97 -11.03
N THR A 467 -49.50 27.16 -10.42
CA THR A 467 -50.86 27.64 -10.06
C THR A 467 -51.43 27.06 -8.77
N SER A 468 -50.61 26.63 -7.81
CA SER A 468 -51.16 26.60 -6.44
C SER A 468 -51.28 28.06 -5.97
N ASP A 469 -52.47 28.49 -5.56
CA ASP A 469 -52.68 29.80 -4.93
C ASP A 469 -51.79 30.00 -3.68
N ASP A 470 -51.16 28.93 -3.19
CA ASP A 470 -50.37 28.87 -1.97
C ASP A 470 -48.96 29.44 -2.12
N ILE A 471 -48.37 29.40 -3.32
CA ILE A 471 -47.01 29.87 -3.59
C ILE A 471 -47.06 30.75 -4.84
N THR A 472 -46.85 32.05 -4.66
CA THR A 472 -46.84 32.99 -5.79
C THR A 472 -45.65 33.94 -5.72
N LEU A 473 -45.06 34.19 -6.88
CA LEU A 473 -44.08 35.24 -7.10
C LEU A 473 -44.49 35.99 -8.36
N THR A 474 -45.05 37.17 -8.19
CA THR A 474 -45.58 37.98 -9.31
C THR A 474 -44.89 39.33 -9.34
N LYS A 475 -44.69 39.89 -10.53
CA LYS A 475 -44.23 41.28 -10.65
C LYS A 475 -45.40 42.20 -10.30
N GLN A 476 -45.13 43.35 -9.67
CA GLN A 476 -46.19 44.25 -9.25
C GLN A 476 -47.05 44.69 -10.46
N GLY A 477 -48.33 44.32 -10.48
CA GLY A 477 -49.26 44.60 -11.59
C GLY A 477 -49.27 43.58 -12.74
N ASP A 478 -48.51 42.49 -12.63
CA ASP A 478 -48.45 41.37 -13.58
C ASP A 478 -49.05 40.12 -12.92
N GLY A 479 -49.94 39.42 -13.61
CA GLY A 479 -50.53 38.16 -13.15
C GLY A 479 -49.62 36.93 -13.39
N THR A 480 -48.49 37.12 -14.07
CA THR A 480 -47.59 36.03 -14.46
C THR A 480 -46.78 35.51 -13.26
N PRO A 481 -46.81 34.20 -12.96
CA PRO A 481 -45.97 33.62 -11.92
C PRO A 481 -44.54 33.38 -12.40
N TYR A 482 -43.55 33.67 -11.55
CA TYR A 482 -42.11 33.53 -11.86
C TYR A 482 -41.40 32.43 -11.07
N ILE A 483 -42.16 31.49 -10.51
CA ILE A 483 -41.68 30.22 -9.95
C ILE A 483 -42.33 29.11 -10.76
N THR A 484 -41.55 28.30 -11.49
CA THR A 484 -42.04 27.19 -12.32
C THR A 484 -41.46 25.83 -11.95
N ALA A 485 -40.54 25.80 -10.98
CA ALA A 485 -40.00 24.57 -10.41
C ALA A 485 -40.58 24.37 -9.01
N ALA A 486 -40.74 23.09 -8.62
CA ALA A 486 -41.08 22.74 -7.26
C ALA A 486 -40.01 23.32 -6.31
N PRO A 487 -40.41 24.05 -5.25
CA PRO A 487 -39.49 24.41 -4.19
C PRO A 487 -38.92 23.16 -3.55
N VAL A 488 -37.66 23.24 -3.13
CA VAL A 488 -36.97 22.12 -2.48
C VAL A 488 -36.48 22.54 -1.10
N LEU A 489 -36.42 21.60 -0.16
CA LEU A 489 -35.68 21.82 1.07
C LEU A 489 -34.21 22.07 0.74
N ASP A 490 -33.58 22.98 1.48
CA ASP A 490 -32.15 23.25 1.35
C ASP A 490 -31.38 22.01 1.82
N PRO A 491 -30.66 21.30 0.93
CA PRO A 491 -29.98 20.05 1.30
C PRO A 491 -28.81 20.28 2.26
N SER A 492 -28.38 21.53 2.46
CA SER A 492 -27.40 21.90 3.48
C SER A 492 -28.02 22.14 4.87
N ASP A 493 -29.35 22.24 4.96
CA ASP A 493 -30.08 22.44 6.20
C ASP A 493 -30.64 21.11 6.72
N SER A 494 -29.92 20.49 7.65
CA SER A 494 -30.35 19.26 8.33
C SER A 494 -31.57 19.43 9.24
N THR A 495 -32.02 20.67 9.47
CA THR A 495 -33.21 20.97 10.28
C THR A 495 -34.48 21.09 9.45
N ASN A 496 -34.40 20.99 8.12
CA ASN A 496 -35.53 21.10 7.19
C ASN A 496 -36.38 22.38 7.40
N LYS A 497 -35.75 23.47 7.87
CA LYS A 497 -36.39 24.77 8.09
C LYS A 497 -36.21 25.73 6.91
N THR A 498 -35.35 25.39 5.98
CA THR A 498 -34.99 26.23 4.85
C THR A 498 -35.53 25.64 3.57
N VAL A 499 -36.26 26.45 2.80
CA VAL A 499 -36.78 26.10 1.48
C VAL A 499 -36.19 27.04 0.44
N LEU A 500 -35.77 26.48 -0.69
CA LEU A 500 -35.21 27.19 -1.82
C LEU A 500 -36.26 27.28 -2.94
N PHE A 501 -36.58 28.51 -3.35
CA PHE A 501 -37.50 28.79 -4.45
C PHE A 501 -36.71 29.29 -5.66
N THR A 502 -36.70 28.52 -6.75
CA THR A 502 -36.02 28.92 -7.99
C THR A 502 -36.83 29.98 -8.73
N VAL A 503 -36.20 31.12 -9.01
CA VAL A 503 -36.82 32.25 -9.72
C VAL A 503 -36.48 32.19 -11.19
N LEU A 504 -37.48 32.33 -12.06
CA LEU A 504 -37.26 32.45 -13.49
C LEU A 504 -36.56 33.75 -13.87
N ASN A 505 -35.50 33.67 -14.68
CA ASN A 505 -34.77 34.83 -15.18
C ASN A 505 -35.64 35.78 -16.03
N THR A 506 -36.76 35.30 -16.56
CA THR A 506 -37.74 36.13 -17.31
C THR A 506 -38.37 37.23 -16.45
N VAL A 507 -38.34 37.12 -15.11
CA VAL A 507 -38.84 38.15 -14.18
C VAL A 507 -38.19 39.52 -14.39
N TYR A 508 -36.92 39.52 -14.81
CA TYR A 508 -36.14 40.74 -15.02
C TYR A 508 -36.43 41.40 -16.37
N GLY A 509 -36.86 40.62 -17.39
CA GLY A 509 -36.91 41.10 -18.78
C GLY A 509 -35.56 41.70 -19.21
N SER A 510 -35.58 42.95 -19.68
CA SER A 510 -34.37 43.72 -20.02
C SER A 510 -33.76 44.52 -18.85
N ALA A 511 -34.40 44.55 -17.68
CA ALA A 511 -33.92 45.30 -16.52
C ALA A 511 -32.84 44.54 -15.71
N SER A 512 -32.08 45.27 -14.90
CA SER A 512 -31.11 44.70 -13.95
C SER A 512 -31.71 44.36 -12.59
N THR A 513 -32.93 44.81 -12.31
CA THR A 513 -33.68 44.51 -11.08
C THR A 513 -35.17 44.32 -11.38
N ALA A 514 -35.88 43.61 -10.52
CA ALA A 514 -37.33 43.42 -10.59
C ALA A 514 -37.96 43.55 -9.20
N ASN A 515 -39.00 44.39 -9.09
CA ASN A 515 -39.83 44.44 -7.89
C ASN A 515 -40.96 43.42 -8.01
N VAL A 516 -41.00 42.49 -7.07
CA VAL A 516 -41.93 41.36 -7.05
C VAL A 516 -42.66 41.28 -5.72
N GLN A 517 -43.86 40.72 -5.74
CA GLN A 517 -44.60 40.32 -4.56
C GLN A 517 -44.43 38.81 -4.39
N PHE A 518 -43.83 38.40 -3.27
CA PHE A 518 -43.69 36.99 -2.91
C PHE A 518 -44.70 36.64 -1.82
N THR A 519 -45.53 35.61 -2.07
CA THR A 519 -46.58 35.18 -1.15
C THR A 519 -46.50 33.67 -0.92
N LEU A 520 -46.62 33.27 0.35
CA LEU A 520 -46.72 31.89 0.81
C LEU A 520 -47.94 31.74 1.72
N LYS A 521 -48.73 30.67 1.58
CA LYS A 521 -49.80 30.29 2.53
C LYS A 521 -49.92 28.77 2.57
N ASN A 522 -50.61 28.22 3.57
CA ASN A 522 -50.93 26.80 3.68
C ASN A 522 -49.75 25.80 3.70
N ILE A 523 -48.50 26.28 3.76
CA ILE A 523 -47.33 25.44 4.01
C ILE A 523 -47.41 24.91 5.43
N GLN A 524 -47.35 23.58 5.58
CA GLN A 524 -47.51 22.89 6.85
C GLN A 524 -46.16 22.54 7.48
N ASP A 525 -46.08 22.57 8.79
CA ASP A 525 -44.98 21.89 9.49
C ASP A 525 -45.16 20.36 9.43
N VAL A 526 -44.20 19.61 9.99
CA VAL A 526 -44.27 18.14 10.09
C VAL A 526 -45.44 17.62 10.93
N ASN A 527 -46.08 18.52 11.70
CA ASN A 527 -47.25 18.23 12.52
C ASN A 527 -48.58 18.57 11.83
N GLY A 528 -48.54 19.06 10.59
CA GLY A 528 -49.72 19.43 9.81
C GLY A 528 -50.29 20.81 10.15
N ASN A 529 -49.62 21.62 10.99
CA ASN A 529 -50.07 22.98 11.25
C ASN A 529 -49.74 23.86 10.06
N ALA A 530 -50.75 24.45 9.43
CA ALA A 530 -50.59 25.31 8.26
C ALA A 530 -50.22 26.75 8.64
N MET A 531 -49.24 27.35 7.96
CA MET A 531 -48.89 28.76 8.13
C MET A 531 -50.03 29.70 7.73
N ASN A 532 -50.09 30.84 8.42
CA ASN A 532 -50.84 32.00 7.92
C ASN A 532 -50.19 32.55 6.65
N ALA A 533 -50.96 33.28 5.84
CA ALA A 533 -50.44 33.91 4.64
C ALA A 533 -49.30 34.90 4.98
N TYR A 534 -48.16 34.70 4.34
CA TYR A 534 -47.00 35.58 4.35
C TYR A 534 -46.93 36.30 3.01
N SER A 535 -46.74 37.62 3.01
CA SER A 535 -46.55 38.39 1.79
C SER A 535 -45.50 39.47 2.00
N LYS A 536 -44.51 39.54 1.10
CA LYS A 536 -43.42 40.52 1.16
C LYS A 536 -43.06 41.01 -0.23
N SER A 537 -42.94 42.33 -0.40
CA SER A 537 -42.35 42.91 -1.60
C SER A 537 -40.84 42.73 -1.55
N LEU A 538 -40.27 42.17 -2.60
CA LEU A 538 -38.83 41.96 -2.76
C LEU A 538 -38.34 42.73 -3.98
N THR A 539 -37.17 43.35 -3.86
CA THR A 539 -36.42 43.84 -5.02
C THR A 539 -35.36 42.79 -5.34
N LEU A 540 -35.58 42.06 -6.42
CA LEU A 540 -34.63 41.07 -6.92
C LEU A 540 -33.61 41.76 -7.82
N ALA A 541 -32.35 41.37 -7.72
CA ALA A 541 -31.29 41.80 -8.62
C ALA A 541 -30.96 40.67 -9.60
N LYS A 542 -30.83 41.02 -10.88
CA LYS A 542 -30.32 40.10 -11.89
C LYS A 542 -28.86 39.81 -11.58
N ASP A 543 -28.50 38.53 -11.49
CA ASP A 543 -27.09 38.15 -11.41
C ASP A 543 -26.38 38.58 -12.71
N ALA A 544 -25.32 39.38 -12.55
CA ALA A 544 -24.49 39.87 -13.64
C ALA A 544 -23.03 39.39 -13.52
N VAL A 545 -22.72 38.61 -12.48
CA VAL A 545 -21.39 38.07 -12.26
C VAL A 545 -21.19 36.94 -13.26
N LYS A 546 -20.04 36.91 -13.95
CA LYS A 546 -19.73 35.81 -14.88
C LYS A 546 -19.01 34.70 -14.10
N PRO A 547 -19.16 33.42 -14.49
CA PRO A 547 -18.38 32.35 -13.89
C PRO A 547 -16.89 32.53 -14.23
N ASN A 548 -16.01 32.45 -13.24
CA ASN A 548 -14.56 32.44 -13.42
C ASN A 548 -14.04 31.02 -13.36
N PHE A 549 -13.16 30.69 -14.30
CA PHE A 549 -12.49 29.41 -14.34
C PHE A 549 -11.46 29.32 -13.21
N ILE A 550 -11.48 28.21 -12.47
CA ILE A 550 -10.52 27.88 -11.42
C ILE A 550 -9.48 26.90 -11.93
N SER A 551 -9.92 25.75 -12.46
CA SER A 551 -9.01 24.66 -12.85
C SER A 551 -9.63 23.74 -13.88
N GLY A 552 -8.76 23.05 -14.63
CA GLY A 552 -9.14 21.99 -15.55
C GLY A 552 -8.21 20.81 -15.32
N VAL A 553 -8.78 19.65 -15.02
CA VAL A 553 -8.04 18.44 -14.65
C VAL A 553 -8.46 17.29 -15.53
N LEU A 554 -7.49 16.62 -16.15
CA LEU A 554 -7.71 15.41 -16.91
C LEU A 554 -7.87 14.21 -15.98
N ASP A 555 -8.88 13.40 -16.24
CA ASP A 555 -9.02 12.08 -15.68
C ASP A 555 -7.93 11.18 -16.27
N THR A 556 -6.92 10.90 -15.46
CA THR A 556 -5.76 10.10 -15.88
C THR A 556 -6.09 8.62 -16.06
N SER A 557 -7.28 8.16 -15.64
CA SER A 557 -7.69 6.77 -15.83
C SER A 557 -8.11 6.48 -17.27
N ASP A 558 -8.69 7.47 -17.96
CA ASP A 558 -9.17 7.33 -19.34
C ASP A 558 -8.43 8.24 -20.35
N ASN A 559 -7.72 9.27 -19.88
CA ASN A 559 -7.13 10.36 -20.66
C ASN A 559 -8.09 11.02 -21.66
N LYS A 560 -9.40 10.93 -21.44
CA LYS A 560 -10.48 11.47 -22.28
C LYS A 560 -11.26 12.54 -21.54
N THR A 561 -11.52 12.33 -20.26
CA THR A 561 -12.42 13.17 -19.49
C THR A 561 -11.65 14.32 -18.86
N VAL A 562 -12.10 15.55 -19.08
CA VAL A 562 -11.56 16.76 -18.45
C VAL A 562 -12.62 17.37 -17.54
N TYR A 563 -12.32 17.50 -16.26
CA TYR A 563 -13.16 18.16 -15.27
C TYR A 563 -12.75 19.63 -15.14
N LEU A 564 -13.68 20.52 -15.45
CA LEU A 564 -13.51 21.96 -15.32
C LEU A 564 -14.17 22.42 -14.03
N THR A 565 -13.52 23.31 -13.29
CA THR A 565 -14.04 23.90 -12.07
C THR A 565 -14.18 25.41 -12.22
N PHE A 566 -15.29 25.93 -11.70
CA PHE A 566 -15.62 27.34 -11.68
C PHE A 566 -15.83 27.81 -10.24
N ASP A 567 -15.70 29.12 -10.04
CA ASP A 567 -15.89 29.79 -8.74
C ASP A 567 -17.33 29.84 -8.26
N LYS A 568 -18.28 29.50 -9.13
CA LYS A 568 -19.70 29.41 -8.82
C LYS A 568 -20.39 28.40 -9.72
N ALA A 569 -21.66 28.13 -9.41
CA ALA A 569 -22.45 27.19 -10.15
C ALA A 569 -22.57 27.63 -11.61
N VAL A 570 -22.33 26.69 -12.51
CA VAL A 570 -22.52 26.79 -13.94
C VAL A 570 -23.59 25.81 -14.40
N VAL A 571 -24.24 26.17 -15.49
CA VAL A 571 -25.15 25.31 -16.24
C VAL A 571 -24.30 24.46 -17.15
N ASP A 572 -24.48 23.14 -17.09
CA ASP A 572 -23.87 22.23 -18.08
C ASP A 572 -24.29 22.71 -19.49
N PRO A 573 -23.37 23.33 -20.26
CA PRO A 573 -23.78 24.02 -21.47
C PRO A 573 -23.94 23.06 -22.65
N ASN A 574 -23.83 21.72 -22.43
CA ASN A 574 -23.54 20.76 -23.48
C ASN A 574 -22.38 21.29 -24.33
N LEU A 575 -21.18 21.33 -23.75
CA LEU A 575 -19.98 21.83 -24.43
C LEU A 575 -19.79 21.10 -25.76
N THR A 576 -20.26 21.71 -26.85
CA THR A 576 -19.98 21.20 -28.19
C THR A 576 -18.49 21.31 -28.43
N THR A 577 -17.89 20.34 -29.11
CA THR A 577 -16.47 20.37 -29.48
C THR A 577 -16.11 21.54 -30.43
N SER A 578 -17.11 22.31 -30.88
CA SER A 578 -16.98 23.49 -31.71
C SER A 578 -16.17 24.59 -31.02
N GLY A 579 -15.05 24.98 -31.63
CA GLY A 579 -14.17 26.05 -31.14
C GLY A 579 -13.18 25.61 -30.07
N LEU A 580 -13.18 24.35 -29.61
CA LEU A 580 -12.11 23.85 -28.75
C LEU A 580 -10.77 23.87 -29.49
N THR A 581 -9.69 24.14 -28.76
CA THR A 581 -8.31 23.98 -29.28
C THR A 581 -7.51 23.13 -28.30
N ILE A 582 -6.82 22.11 -28.82
CA ILE A 582 -5.98 21.18 -28.07
C ILE A 582 -4.59 21.19 -28.71
N VAL A 583 -3.60 21.69 -28.00
CA VAL A 583 -2.21 21.80 -28.48
C VAL A 583 -1.34 20.83 -27.70
N ASP A 584 -0.65 19.93 -28.40
CA ASP A 584 0.41 19.11 -27.80
C ASP A 584 1.59 20.02 -27.46
N LYS A 585 1.83 20.23 -26.16
CA LYS A 585 2.85 21.16 -25.65
C LYS A 585 4.27 20.66 -25.91
N SER A 586 4.45 19.35 -26.07
CA SER A 586 5.77 18.76 -26.35
C SER A 586 6.26 19.10 -27.77
N THR A 587 5.32 19.28 -28.70
CA THR A 587 5.63 19.56 -30.11
C THR A 587 5.15 20.94 -30.56
N ALA A 588 4.43 21.67 -29.70
CA ALA A 588 3.70 22.90 -30.03
C ALA A 588 2.76 22.76 -31.24
N THR A 589 2.22 21.56 -31.47
CA THR A 589 1.33 21.27 -32.59
C THR A 589 -0.13 21.29 -32.17
N ASP A 590 -0.98 21.93 -32.97
CA ASP A 590 -2.42 21.84 -32.82
C ASP A 590 -2.88 20.44 -33.27
N VAL A 591 -3.33 19.64 -32.30
CA VAL A 591 -3.81 18.26 -32.50
C VAL A 591 -5.34 18.18 -32.43
N THR A 592 -6.03 19.33 -32.39
CA THR A 592 -7.49 19.42 -32.26
C THR A 592 -8.20 18.54 -33.26
N ALA A 593 -7.83 18.63 -34.54
CA ALA A 593 -8.45 17.84 -35.61
C ALA A 593 -8.31 16.32 -35.38
N THR A 594 -7.19 15.86 -34.83
CA THR A 594 -6.93 14.44 -34.56
C THR A 594 -7.68 13.95 -33.32
N ILE A 595 -7.66 14.71 -32.23
CA ILE A 595 -8.36 14.34 -30.98
C ILE A 595 -9.89 14.38 -31.16
N LEU A 596 -10.37 15.24 -32.06
CA LEU A 596 -11.78 15.35 -32.43
C LEU A 596 -12.15 14.50 -33.66
N ALA A 597 -11.20 13.78 -34.28
CA ALA A 597 -11.48 12.94 -35.45
C ALA A 597 -12.27 11.68 -35.05
N GLY A 598 -13.39 11.43 -35.72
CA GLY A 598 -14.21 10.21 -35.52
C GLY A 598 -15.64 10.49 -35.03
N ALA A 599 -15.93 11.70 -34.54
CA ALA A 599 -17.31 12.16 -34.46
C ALA A 599 -17.78 12.51 -35.88
N ALA A 600 -18.93 11.99 -36.31
CA ALA A 600 -19.63 12.62 -37.43
C ALA A 600 -19.81 14.10 -37.07
N VAL A 601 -19.46 15.02 -37.98
CA VAL A 601 -19.81 16.44 -37.82
C VAL A 601 -21.33 16.53 -37.98
N GLY A 602 -22.02 16.28 -36.88
CA GLY A 602 -23.45 16.05 -36.81
C GLY A 602 -23.81 15.36 -35.49
N ASP A 603 -24.03 16.18 -34.47
CA ASP A 603 -24.97 15.89 -33.37
C ASP A 603 -24.64 14.76 -32.38
N ASP A 604 -23.35 14.44 -32.14
CA ASP A 604 -23.01 13.56 -31.02
C ASP A 604 -23.18 14.32 -29.69
N THR A 605 -24.43 14.31 -29.26
CA THR A 605 -24.97 14.91 -28.07
C THR A 605 -24.32 14.21 -26.88
N ILE A 606 -23.72 15.00 -25.98
CA ILE A 606 -23.22 14.53 -24.69
C ILE A 606 -24.37 13.76 -24.00
N THR A 607 -24.19 12.46 -23.77
CA THR A 607 -25.24 11.65 -23.13
C THR A 607 -25.16 11.73 -21.62
N LYS A 608 -26.31 12.15 -21.09
CA LYS A 608 -26.82 12.36 -19.73
C LYS A 608 -26.59 11.26 -18.66
N SER A 609 -25.78 10.23 -18.91
CA SER A 609 -25.79 8.99 -18.10
C SER A 609 -24.87 8.96 -16.88
N ASP A 610 -23.90 9.88 -16.74
CA ASP A 610 -23.00 9.91 -15.57
C ASP A 610 -23.55 10.74 -14.39
N TRP A 611 -24.72 11.35 -14.56
CA TRP A 611 -25.40 12.17 -13.57
C TRP A 611 -26.80 11.60 -13.44
N THR A 612 -27.08 10.85 -12.39
CA THR A 612 -28.35 10.14 -12.22
C THR A 612 -29.56 11.09 -12.36
N ALA A 613 -30.26 10.91 -13.49
CA ALA A 613 -31.66 11.14 -13.81
C ALA A 613 -32.40 12.36 -13.24
N VAL A 614 -32.82 13.28 -14.13
CA VAL A 614 -34.24 13.67 -14.32
C VAL A 614 -34.47 14.09 -15.78
N ALA A 615 -35.57 13.64 -16.39
CA ALA A 615 -36.08 14.22 -17.63
C ALA A 615 -36.66 15.62 -17.35
N GLY A 616 -35.93 16.68 -17.73
CA GLY A 616 -36.39 18.08 -17.63
C GLY A 616 -35.32 19.12 -17.24
N GLY A 617 -34.32 18.77 -16.44
CA GLY A 617 -33.57 19.77 -15.66
C GLY A 617 -32.13 20.07 -16.08
N VAL A 618 -31.83 21.36 -16.15
CA VAL A 618 -30.47 21.95 -16.10
C VAL A 618 -29.85 21.65 -14.74
N THR A 619 -28.71 20.96 -14.67
CA THR A 619 -27.97 20.80 -13.40
C THR A 619 -27.08 22.01 -13.17
N SER A 620 -27.21 22.62 -12.00
CA SER A 620 -26.32 23.70 -11.54
C SER A 620 -25.20 23.08 -10.73
N SER A 621 -23.95 23.25 -11.17
CA SER A 621 -22.77 22.68 -10.51
C SER A 621 -21.59 23.60 -10.69
N ASN A 622 -20.67 23.67 -9.73
CA ASN A 622 -19.40 24.38 -9.94
C ASN A 622 -18.48 23.64 -10.94
N TYR A 623 -18.92 22.49 -11.46
CA TYR A 623 -18.14 21.59 -12.28
C TYR A 623 -18.78 21.36 -13.64
N VAL A 624 -17.94 21.29 -14.68
CA VAL A 624 -18.34 20.89 -16.03
C VAL A 624 -17.46 19.71 -16.46
N LYS A 625 -18.09 18.66 -16.99
CA LYS A 625 -17.41 17.51 -17.56
C LYS A 625 -17.27 17.71 -19.08
N LEU A 626 -16.04 17.76 -19.57
CA LEU A 626 -15.71 17.75 -20.99
C LEU A 626 -15.15 16.37 -21.35
N VAL A 627 -15.87 15.58 -22.14
CA VAL A 627 -15.38 14.27 -22.59
C VAL A 627 -14.84 14.39 -24.01
N LEU A 628 -13.57 14.07 -24.20
CA LEU A 628 -12.93 14.05 -25.51
C LEU A 628 -13.25 12.73 -26.24
N PRO A 629 -13.56 12.77 -27.56
CA PRO A 629 -13.86 11.54 -28.32
C PRO A 629 -12.68 10.56 -28.33
N VAL A 630 -11.46 11.08 -28.49
CA VAL A 630 -10.22 10.30 -28.50
C VAL A 630 -9.41 10.61 -27.23
N ALA A 631 -8.78 9.57 -26.67
CA ALA A 631 -7.91 9.75 -25.51
C ALA A 631 -6.66 10.55 -25.90
N LEU A 632 -6.25 11.48 -25.04
CA LEU A 632 -4.96 12.14 -25.13
C LEU A 632 -3.85 11.09 -24.99
N THR A 633 -2.78 11.24 -25.76
CA THR A 633 -1.67 10.28 -25.76
C THR A 633 -0.89 10.35 -24.46
N SER A 634 -0.75 9.21 -23.77
CA SER A 634 -0.01 9.09 -22.52
C SER A 634 1.44 9.59 -22.63
N GLY A 635 1.94 10.17 -21.53
CA GLY A 635 3.30 10.71 -21.44
C GLY A 635 3.47 12.12 -22.02
N LYS A 636 2.38 12.80 -22.41
CA LYS A 636 2.39 14.13 -22.99
C LYS A 636 1.60 15.14 -22.17
N THR A 637 1.91 16.43 -22.36
CA THR A 637 1.14 17.56 -21.81
C THR A 637 0.45 18.29 -22.94
N TYR A 638 -0.81 18.65 -22.73
CA TYR A 638 -1.67 19.33 -23.69
C TYR A 638 -2.17 20.63 -23.11
N THR A 639 -2.17 21.69 -23.92
CA THR A 639 -2.89 22.93 -23.62
C THR A 639 -4.30 22.82 -24.20
N VAL A 640 -5.31 22.89 -23.35
CA VAL A 640 -6.73 22.90 -23.75
C VAL A 640 -7.24 24.32 -23.66
N THR A 641 -7.87 24.81 -24.74
CA THR A 641 -8.52 26.12 -24.80
C THR A 641 -10.00 25.96 -25.11
N ILE A 642 -10.83 26.56 -24.26
CA ILE A 642 -12.27 26.68 -24.41
C ILE A 642 -12.59 28.14 -24.75
N PRO A 643 -13.35 28.43 -25.81
CA PRO A 643 -13.65 29.80 -26.21
C PRO A 643 -14.34 30.65 -25.14
N ALA A 644 -14.24 31.97 -25.29
CA ALA A 644 -15.11 32.91 -24.59
C ALA A 644 -16.59 32.64 -24.92
N ASN A 645 -17.49 32.98 -24.01
CA ASN A 645 -18.94 32.83 -24.18
C ASN A 645 -19.43 31.37 -24.36
N THR A 646 -18.73 30.41 -23.78
CA THR A 646 -19.06 28.99 -23.88
C THR A 646 -19.75 28.47 -22.62
N VAL A 647 -19.20 28.75 -21.44
CA VAL A 647 -19.74 28.28 -20.15
C VAL A 647 -20.58 29.39 -19.54
N ALA A 648 -21.82 29.06 -19.15
CA ALA A 648 -22.77 29.99 -18.57
C ALA A 648 -23.13 29.60 -17.13
N ASP A 649 -23.44 30.58 -16.30
CA ASP A 649 -24.11 30.35 -15.01
C ASP A 649 -25.63 30.11 -15.20
N PRO A 650 -26.37 29.72 -14.14
CA PRO A 650 -27.84 29.57 -14.19
C PRO A 650 -28.60 30.82 -14.60
N SER A 651 -27.96 31.99 -14.50
CA SER A 651 -28.51 33.29 -14.88
C SER A 651 -28.22 33.66 -16.34
N GLY A 652 -27.46 32.82 -17.06
CA GLY A 652 -27.07 33.01 -18.46
C GLY A 652 -25.83 33.88 -18.66
N ASN A 653 -25.12 34.29 -17.61
CA ASN A 653 -23.88 35.05 -17.76
C ASN A 653 -22.76 34.10 -18.20
N LYS A 654 -22.12 34.43 -19.31
CA LYS A 654 -21.09 33.58 -19.91
C LYS A 654 -19.68 34.03 -19.54
N ASN A 655 -18.73 33.10 -19.52
CA ASN A 655 -17.29 33.41 -19.33
C ASN A 655 -16.82 34.48 -20.32
N ALA A 656 -16.17 35.54 -19.83
CA ALA A 656 -15.81 36.71 -20.64
C ALA A 656 -14.65 36.43 -21.61
N SER A 657 -13.67 35.65 -21.17
CA SER A 657 -12.44 35.35 -21.89
C SER A 657 -12.37 33.86 -22.21
N ALA A 658 -11.57 33.52 -23.22
CA ALA A 658 -11.20 32.13 -23.45
C ALA A 658 -10.52 31.57 -22.20
N ILE A 659 -10.83 30.32 -21.89
CA ILE A 659 -10.29 29.56 -20.77
C ILE A 659 -9.18 28.70 -21.34
N THR A 660 -7.95 28.88 -20.86
CA THR A 660 -6.79 28.11 -21.30
C THR A 660 -6.09 27.50 -20.10
N PHE A 661 -5.84 26.20 -20.14
CA PHE A 661 -5.16 25.46 -19.07
C PHE A 661 -4.41 24.26 -19.66
N ASP A 662 -3.46 23.74 -18.89
CA ASP A 662 -2.67 22.57 -19.27
C ASP A 662 -3.16 21.32 -18.53
N VAL A 663 -3.12 20.18 -19.23
CA VAL A 663 -3.37 18.85 -18.67
C VAL A 663 -2.25 17.89 -19.07
N ALA A 664 -1.88 16.98 -18.18
CA ALA A 664 -0.90 15.93 -18.46
C ALA A 664 -1.60 14.58 -18.60
N ALA A 665 -1.43 13.93 -19.75
CA ALA A 665 -1.88 12.56 -19.98
C ALA A 665 -0.84 11.59 -19.44
N THR A 666 -1.24 10.66 -18.57
CA THR A 666 -0.37 9.64 -17.97
C THR A 666 -0.80 8.26 -18.42
N SER A 667 0.05 7.24 -18.37
CA SER A 667 -0.39 5.88 -18.67
C SER A 667 -1.61 5.53 -17.82
N ALA A 668 -2.70 5.05 -18.43
CA ALA A 668 -3.82 4.50 -17.70
C ALA A 668 -3.28 3.39 -16.78
N SER A 669 -3.57 3.46 -15.48
CA SER A 669 -3.16 2.39 -14.57
C SER A 669 -3.90 1.13 -14.96
N ASP A 670 -3.19 0.12 -15.43
CA ASP A 670 -3.68 -1.23 -15.44
C ASP A 670 -3.95 -1.64 -13.98
N THR A 671 -5.20 -2.02 -13.72
CA THR A 671 -5.71 -2.36 -12.38
C THR A 671 -6.12 -3.82 -12.26
N THR A 672 -6.00 -4.58 -13.35
CA THR A 672 -6.29 -6.00 -13.37
C THR A 672 -5.10 -6.76 -12.81
N LYS A 673 -5.34 -7.64 -11.83
CA LYS A 673 -4.27 -8.50 -11.31
C LYS A 673 -3.95 -9.58 -12.34
N PRO A 674 -2.68 -9.94 -12.53
CA PRO A 674 -2.35 -11.12 -13.29
C PRO A 674 -2.92 -12.35 -12.57
N THR A 675 -3.41 -13.32 -13.35
CA THR A 675 -3.79 -14.65 -12.89
C THR A 675 -2.78 -15.66 -13.40
N VAL A 676 -2.58 -16.76 -12.67
CA VAL A 676 -1.63 -17.81 -13.04
C VAL A 676 -2.35 -19.14 -13.21
N ALA A 677 -1.96 -19.87 -14.24
CA ALA A 677 -2.47 -21.20 -14.56
C ALA A 677 -1.31 -22.15 -14.91
N LYS A 678 -1.57 -23.45 -14.87
CA LYS A 678 -0.66 -24.47 -15.41
C LYS A 678 -0.73 -24.48 -16.95
N ALA A 679 0.38 -24.81 -17.61
CA ALA A 679 0.39 -25.00 -19.06
C ALA A 679 -0.51 -26.19 -19.50
N ALA A 680 -0.81 -26.27 -20.79
CA ALA A 680 -1.54 -27.40 -21.35
C ALA A 680 -0.76 -28.71 -21.12
N SER A 681 -1.49 -29.79 -20.77
CA SER A 681 -0.91 -31.07 -20.37
C SER A 681 0.02 -31.68 -21.44
N PRO A 682 1.19 -32.23 -21.07
CA PRO A 682 1.69 -32.37 -19.70
C PRO A 682 2.22 -31.05 -19.15
N ALA A 683 1.73 -30.65 -17.98
CA ALA A 683 2.16 -29.40 -17.33
C ALA A 683 3.45 -29.59 -16.52
N ILE A 684 3.83 -30.84 -16.24
CA ILE A 684 5.16 -31.20 -15.74
C ILE A 684 5.78 -32.23 -16.67
N THR A 685 7.03 -32.00 -17.07
CA THR A 685 7.82 -32.90 -17.92
C THR A 685 9.14 -33.29 -17.26
N LEU A 686 9.68 -34.45 -17.63
CA LEU A 686 11.01 -34.88 -17.20
C LEU A 686 12.02 -34.59 -18.31
N VAL A 687 12.92 -33.63 -18.11
CA VAL A 687 13.93 -33.22 -19.09
C VAL A 687 15.32 -33.42 -18.50
N GLY A 688 16.10 -34.34 -19.07
CA GLY A 688 17.45 -34.65 -18.59
C GLY A 688 17.49 -35.19 -17.15
N GLY A 689 16.41 -35.86 -16.69
CA GLY A 689 16.27 -36.34 -15.32
C GLY A 689 15.99 -35.23 -14.29
N LYS A 690 15.38 -34.12 -14.72
CA LYS A 690 14.89 -33.03 -13.86
C LYS A 690 13.40 -32.83 -14.11
N ASN A 691 12.64 -32.61 -13.03
CA ASN A 691 11.24 -32.22 -13.13
C ASN A 691 11.14 -30.75 -13.58
N VAL A 692 10.40 -30.47 -14.66
CA VAL A 692 10.17 -29.13 -15.21
C VAL A 692 8.69 -28.81 -15.18
N MET A 693 8.28 -27.84 -14.37
CA MET A 693 6.88 -27.40 -14.23
C MET A 693 6.62 -26.13 -15.05
N HIS A 694 5.58 -26.11 -15.89
CA HIS A 694 5.26 -24.97 -16.74
C HIS A 694 4.04 -24.19 -16.23
N VAL A 695 4.21 -22.89 -16.03
CA VAL A 695 3.16 -21.95 -15.59
C VAL A 695 2.98 -20.81 -16.59
N VAL A 696 1.74 -20.35 -16.73
CA VAL A 696 1.34 -19.29 -17.66
C VAL A 696 0.56 -18.21 -16.91
N TYR A 697 0.96 -16.96 -17.10
CA TYR A 697 0.26 -15.79 -16.58
C TYR A 697 -0.72 -15.21 -17.62
N SER A 698 -1.84 -14.65 -17.18
CA SER A 698 -2.85 -14.03 -18.07
C SER A 698 -2.31 -12.82 -18.85
N GLU A 699 -1.21 -12.23 -18.40
CA GLU A 699 -0.58 -11.04 -18.96
C GLU A 699 0.93 -10.99 -18.64
N ASN A 700 1.63 -9.98 -19.15
CA ASN A 700 3.07 -9.84 -18.92
C ASN A 700 3.35 -9.48 -17.46
N VAL A 701 4.24 -10.25 -16.82
CA VAL A 701 4.65 -10.03 -15.42
C VAL A 701 6.06 -9.47 -15.29
N GLN A 702 6.36 -8.84 -14.15
CA GLN A 702 7.69 -8.39 -13.78
C GLN A 702 8.62 -9.60 -13.74
N LEU A 703 9.57 -9.62 -14.67
CA LEU A 703 10.51 -10.72 -14.84
C LEU A 703 11.22 -11.06 -13.52
N ALA A 704 11.63 -10.04 -12.74
CA ALA A 704 12.33 -10.20 -11.47
C ALA A 704 11.50 -10.93 -10.41
N ASP A 705 10.18 -10.74 -10.38
CA ASP A 705 9.33 -11.46 -9.43
C ASP A 705 9.03 -12.87 -9.92
N ALA A 706 8.76 -13.04 -11.22
CA ALA A 706 8.42 -14.33 -11.80
C ALA A 706 9.59 -15.33 -11.73
N ILE A 707 10.84 -14.87 -11.83
CA ILE A 707 12.02 -15.74 -11.69
C ILE A 707 12.53 -15.87 -10.25
N ASN A 708 11.91 -15.20 -9.27
CA ASN A 708 12.31 -15.28 -7.88
C ASN A 708 11.75 -16.55 -7.22
N PRO A 709 12.58 -17.52 -6.82
CA PRO A 709 12.11 -18.77 -6.22
C PRO A 709 11.31 -18.58 -4.92
N ALA A 710 11.50 -17.46 -4.20
CA ALA A 710 10.77 -17.17 -2.96
C ALA A 710 9.26 -16.92 -3.16
N ASN A 711 8.83 -16.65 -4.39
CA ASN A 711 7.44 -16.44 -4.75
C ASN A 711 6.65 -17.75 -4.96
N TYR A 712 7.32 -18.90 -4.83
CA TYR A 712 6.78 -20.22 -5.10
C TYR A 712 6.99 -21.16 -3.92
N VAL A 713 5.95 -21.92 -3.57
CA VAL A 713 5.98 -22.94 -2.52
C VAL A 713 5.45 -24.25 -3.10
N LEU A 714 6.25 -25.30 -3.05
CA LEU A 714 5.92 -26.64 -3.56
C LEU A 714 5.58 -27.56 -2.39
N ASP A 715 4.38 -28.11 -2.39
CA ASP A 715 3.85 -29.01 -1.35
C ASP A 715 4.01 -28.47 0.09
N GLY A 716 3.85 -27.15 0.25
CA GLY A 716 3.98 -26.46 1.54
C GLY A 716 5.42 -26.15 1.96
N ALA A 717 6.43 -26.52 1.17
CA ALA A 717 7.83 -26.21 1.41
C ALA A 717 8.39 -25.21 0.37
N THR A 718 9.46 -24.50 0.72
CA THR A 718 10.19 -23.68 -0.26
C THR A 718 10.76 -24.55 -1.37
N LEU A 719 10.88 -24.01 -2.59
CA LEU A 719 11.48 -24.74 -3.71
C LEU A 719 12.88 -25.29 -3.34
N PRO A 720 13.24 -26.51 -3.79
CA PRO A 720 14.57 -27.09 -3.57
C PRO A 720 15.71 -26.16 -4.01
N SER A 721 16.80 -26.13 -3.24
CA SER A 721 17.99 -25.34 -3.57
C SER A 721 18.57 -25.77 -4.93
N GLY A 722 18.88 -24.80 -5.80
CA GLY A 722 19.32 -25.07 -7.17
C GLY A 722 18.19 -25.13 -8.21
N THR A 723 16.95 -24.82 -7.82
CA THR A 723 15.84 -24.60 -8.75
C THR A 723 16.13 -23.41 -9.68
N VAL A 724 15.86 -23.57 -10.97
CA VAL A 724 16.05 -22.53 -11.99
C VAL A 724 14.69 -22.21 -12.62
N ILE A 725 14.35 -20.93 -12.71
CA ILE A 725 13.12 -20.45 -13.36
C ILE A 725 13.49 -19.67 -14.62
N THR A 726 12.99 -20.11 -15.78
CA THR A 726 13.28 -19.50 -17.09
C THR A 726 12.00 -19.01 -17.77
N ASN A 727 12.09 -17.84 -18.41
CA ASN A 727 11.03 -17.35 -19.30
C ASN A 727 11.10 -18.13 -20.63
N GLU A 728 9.99 -18.74 -21.02
CA GLU A 728 9.84 -19.55 -22.24
C GLU A 728 8.88 -18.93 -23.26
N SER A 729 8.45 -17.68 -23.05
CA SER A 729 7.54 -17.02 -23.99
C SER A 729 8.13 -16.96 -25.40
N ALA A 730 7.33 -17.35 -26.40
CA ALA A 730 7.77 -17.50 -27.78
C ALA A 730 8.14 -16.16 -28.45
N THR A 731 7.57 -15.05 -27.97
CA THR A 731 7.83 -13.70 -28.48
C THR A 731 8.92 -13.02 -27.65
N SER A 732 9.93 -12.46 -28.31
CA SER A 732 10.95 -11.64 -27.64
C SER A 732 10.30 -10.45 -26.93
N GLY A 733 10.49 -10.35 -25.61
CA GLY A 733 9.93 -9.30 -24.76
C GLY A 733 8.64 -9.66 -24.03
N ASP A 734 8.01 -10.80 -24.34
CA ASP A 734 6.89 -11.32 -23.55
C ASP A 734 7.40 -12.01 -22.28
N THR A 735 6.63 -11.91 -21.19
CA THR A 735 6.93 -12.47 -19.87
C THR A 735 5.71 -13.17 -19.30
N LYS A 736 5.12 -14.11 -20.06
CA LYS A 736 3.89 -14.81 -19.66
C LYS A 736 4.11 -16.27 -19.31
N ASP A 737 5.09 -16.92 -19.93
CA ASP A 737 5.28 -18.36 -19.85
C ASP A 737 6.61 -18.65 -19.14
N PHE A 738 6.56 -19.46 -18.08
CA PHE A 738 7.74 -19.78 -17.29
C PHE A 738 7.85 -21.28 -17.03
N ALA A 739 9.08 -21.79 -17.10
CA ALA A 739 9.45 -23.13 -16.67
C ALA A 739 10.22 -23.08 -15.35
N ILE A 740 9.75 -23.86 -14.37
CA ILE A 740 10.39 -24.06 -13.06
C ILE A 740 11.07 -25.44 -13.11
N THR A 741 12.40 -25.44 -13.25
CA THR A 741 13.21 -26.65 -13.34
C THR A 741 13.80 -26.99 -11.96
N LEU A 742 13.33 -28.08 -11.37
CA LEU A 742 13.87 -28.62 -10.12
C LEU A 742 15.26 -29.25 -10.34
N PRO A 743 16.14 -29.27 -9.32
CA PRO A 743 17.44 -29.93 -9.44
C PRO A 743 17.29 -31.45 -9.59
N LYS A 744 18.34 -32.12 -10.09
CA LYS A 744 18.33 -33.56 -10.41
C LYS A 744 18.06 -34.45 -9.19
N ASP A 745 18.39 -34.03 -7.98
CA ASP A 745 18.09 -34.78 -6.75
C ASP A 745 17.03 -34.06 -5.89
N GLY A 746 16.23 -33.18 -6.51
CA GLY A 746 15.27 -32.31 -5.81
C GLY A 746 13.97 -32.98 -5.38
N VAL A 747 13.70 -34.18 -5.90
CA VAL A 747 12.53 -35.01 -5.58
C VAL A 747 13.05 -36.42 -5.31
N THR A 748 12.68 -36.99 -4.16
CA THR A 748 13.25 -38.26 -3.63
C THR A 748 12.23 -39.40 -3.53
N THR A 749 11.00 -39.16 -4.01
CA THR A 749 9.90 -40.13 -4.10
C THR A 749 8.91 -39.61 -5.13
N ASP A 750 8.22 -40.51 -5.84
CA ASP A 750 7.16 -40.12 -6.77
C ASP A 750 5.98 -39.43 -6.07
N VAL A 751 5.47 -38.36 -6.68
CA VAL A 751 4.31 -37.59 -6.22
C VAL A 751 3.22 -37.63 -7.28
N THR A 752 2.08 -38.26 -6.95
CA THR A 752 0.94 -38.42 -7.86
C THR A 752 0.09 -37.15 -8.00
N SER A 753 0.21 -36.20 -7.07
CA SER A 753 -0.46 -34.90 -7.10
C SER A 753 0.36 -33.87 -6.34
N ALA A 754 1.05 -32.98 -7.05
CA ALA A 754 1.81 -31.88 -6.49
C ALA A 754 0.95 -30.61 -6.38
N SER A 755 1.29 -29.74 -5.44
CA SER A 755 0.66 -28.45 -5.18
C SER A 755 1.69 -27.33 -5.22
N LEU A 756 1.56 -26.40 -6.17
CA LEU A 756 2.40 -25.21 -6.27
C LEU A 756 1.59 -23.97 -5.88
N VAL A 757 2.00 -23.28 -4.83
CA VAL A 757 1.44 -21.96 -4.47
C VAL A 757 2.29 -20.87 -5.10
N VAL A 758 1.66 -19.96 -5.82
CA VAL A 758 2.30 -18.79 -6.43
C VAL A 758 1.83 -17.53 -5.72
N THR A 759 2.78 -16.69 -5.29
CA THR A 759 2.52 -15.43 -4.59
C THR A 759 3.51 -14.36 -5.03
N GLY A 760 3.24 -13.08 -4.76
CA GLY A 760 4.26 -12.02 -4.88
C GLY A 760 4.67 -11.61 -6.30
N VAL A 761 4.19 -12.29 -7.35
CA VAL A 761 4.44 -11.94 -8.75
C VAL A 761 3.57 -10.77 -9.20
N ARG A 762 4.19 -9.66 -9.62
CA ARG A 762 3.49 -8.47 -10.12
C ARG A 762 3.39 -8.44 -11.63
N ASP A 763 2.33 -7.86 -12.17
CA ASP A 763 2.31 -7.41 -13.57
C ASP A 763 3.24 -6.19 -13.79
N ILE A 764 3.36 -5.73 -15.03
CA ILE A 764 4.15 -4.53 -15.38
C ILE A 764 3.64 -3.27 -14.65
N ALA A 765 2.35 -3.19 -14.32
CA ALA A 765 1.73 -2.08 -13.61
C ALA A 765 1.83 -2.16 -12.07
N GLY A 766 2.35 -3.27 -11.54
CA GLY A 766 2.58 -3.49 -10.11
C GLY A 766 1.46 -4.24 -9.39
N ASN A 767 0.40 -4.71 -10.07
CA ASN A 767 -0.64 -5.50 -9.39
C ASN A 767 -0.11 -6.91 -9.10
N VAL A 768 -0.21 -7.34 -7.84
CA VAL A 768 0.29 -8.64 -7.38
C VAL A 768 -0.76 -9.73 -7.63
N VAL A 769 -0.34 -10.85 -8.21
CA VAL A 769 -1.13 -12.09 -8.32
C VAL A 769 -1.77 -12.43 -6.97
N ASN A 770 -3.06 -12.80 -6.97
CA ASN A 770 -3.66 -13.36 -5.75
C ASN A 770 -2.97 -14.69 -5.44
N PRO A 771 -2.68 -15.02 -4.16
CA PRO A 771 -2.16 -16.33 -3.81
C PRO A 771 -2.99 -17.43 -4.46
N THR A 772 -2.38 -18.17 -5.38
CA THR A 772 -3.07 -19.15 -6.22
C THR A 772 -2.38 -20.49 -6.05
N THR A 773 -3.15 -21.53 -5.72
CA THR A 773 -2.65 -22.91 -5.59
C THR A 773 -2.99 -23.69 -6.86
N LEU A 774 -1.96 -24.08 -7.60
CA LEU A 774 -2.05 -24.96 -8.75
C LEU A 774 -1.90 -26.41 -8.28
N THR A 775 -2.83 -27.30 -8.66
CA THR A 775 -2.80 -28.73 -8.31
C THR A 775 -3.10 -29.60 -9.52
N LYS A 776 -2.82 -30.92 -9.40
CA LYS A 776 -3.11 -31.93 -10.43
C LYS A 776 -2.51 -31.52 -11.77
N PHE A 777 -1.20 -31.29 -11.81
CA PHE A 777 -0.55 -30.74 -12.99
C PHE A 777 -0.77 -31.63 -14.21
N ASN A 778 -0.57 -32.93 -14.02
CA ASN A 778 -0.82 -33.97 -15.00
C ASN A 778 -2.13 -34.72 -14.71
N THR A 779 -2.69 -35.36 -15.74
CA THR A 779 -3.86 -36.23 -15.61
C THR A 779 -3.44 -37.68 -15.43
N ALA A 780 -4.08 -38.41 -14.52
CA ALA A 780 -3.86 -39.84 -14.34
C ALA A 780 -3.93 -40.59 -15.70
N PRO A 781 -3.01 -41.52 -16.01
CA PRO A 781 -2.09 -42.22 -15.09
C PRO A 781 -0.73 -41.55 -14.86
N LEU A 782 -0.50 -40.33 -15.35
CA LEU A 782 0.77 -39.62 -15.15
C LEU A 782 0.90 -39.14 -13.69
N ILE A 783 2.11 -39.27 -13.13
CA ILE A 783 2.50 -38.63 -11.86
C ILE A 783 2.86 -37.16 -12.09
N ASP A 784 2.77 -36.32 -11.05
CA ASP A 784 3.12 -34.91 -11.14
C ASP A 784 4.64 -34.70 -11.01
N LEU A 785 5.28 -35.30 -10.00
CA LEU A 785 6.73 -35.25 -9.84
C LEU A 785 7.28 -36.67 -9.80
N ALA A 786 8.29 -36.93 -10.61
CA ALA A 786 9.04 -38.18 -10.58
C ALA A 786 10.16 -38.11 -9.53
N ASP A 787 10.45 -39.23 -8.89
CA ASP A 787 11.71 -39.42 -8.19
C ASP A 787 12.88 -39.26 -9.18
N THR A 788 13.79 -38.36 -8.86
CA THR A 788 14.97 -38.08 -9.70
C THR A 788 16.28 -38.37 -8.97
N LYS A 789 16.20 -38.73 -7.69
CA LYS A 789 17.37 -39.09 -6.89
C LYS A 789 17.84 -40.48 -7.31
N VAL A 790 19.16 -40.64 -7.44
CA VAL A 790 19.78 -41.90 -7.82
C VAL A 790 20.23 -42.65 -6.56
N PRO A 791 19.92 -43.95 -6.42
CA PRO A 791 20.38 -44.73 -5.28
C PRO A 791 21.90 -44.85 -5.31
N THR A 792 22.54 -44.64 -4.15
CA THR A 792 24.00 -44.77 -3.97
C THR A 792 24.29 -45.88 -2.97
N LEU A 793 25.32 -46.68 -3.21
CA LEU A 793 25.77 -47.69 -2.26
C LEU A 793 26.36 -47.01 -1.02
N VAL A 794 25.76 -47.24 0.14
CA VAL A 794 26.20 -46.72 1.45
C VAL A 794 27.18 -47.69 2.10
N SER A 795 26.91 -48.99 2.03
CA SER A 795 27.81 -50.02 2.56
C SER A 795 27.65 -51.35 1.83
N ALA A 796 28.71 -52.15 1.86
CA ALA A 796 28.70 -53.52 1.36
C ALA A 796 29.51 -54.39 2.33
N THR A 797 28.89 -55.44 2.86
CA THR A 797 29.51 -56.34 3.85
C THR A 797 29.30 -57.78 3.47
N ALA A 798 30.38 -58.54 3.33
CA ALA A 798 30.33 -59.99 3.29
C ALA A 798 30.20 -60.51 4.73
N THR A 799 29.10 -61.18 5.05
CA THR A 799 28.83 -61.71 6.40
C THR A 799 29.09 -63.21 6.50
N GLY A 800 29.72 -63.79 5.48
CA GLY A 800 30.04 -65.21 5.32
C GLY A 800 30.50 -65.50 3.88
N SER A 801 30.98 -66.72 3.61
CA SER A 801 31.42 -67.13 2.25
C SER A 801 30.27 -67.26 1.23
N ASP A 802 29.02 -67.15 1.69
CA ASP A 802 27.79 -67.36 0.92
C ASP A 802 26.77 -66.21 1.04
N LYS A 803 27.13 -65.11 1.74
CA LYS A 803 26.19 -64.01 2.03
C LYS A 803 26.83 -62.62 1.92
N LEU A 804 26.20 -61.78 1.10
CA LEU A 804 26.55 -60.38 0.89
C LEU A 804 25.37 -59.47 1.26
N VAL A 805 25.63 -58.42 2.02
CA VAL A 805 24.64 -57.41 2.41
C VAL A 805 25.05 -56.06 1.83
N LEU A 806 24.20 -55.47 1.00
CA LEU A 806 24.40 -54.17 0.35
C LEU A 806 23.37 -53.19 0.90
N THR A 807 23.80 -52.05 1.43
CA THR A 807 22.90 -50.99 1.91
C THR A 807 22.99 -49.79 0.97
N PHE A 808 21.84 -49.28 0.52
CA PHE A 808 21.74 -48.13 -0.38
C PHE A 808 21.22 -46.87 0.35
N SER A 809 21.31 -45.72 -0.32
CA SER A 809 20.80 -44.44 0.21
C SER A 809 19.28 -44.35 0.19
N GLU A 810 18.60 -45.23 -0.53
CA GLU A 810 17.14 -45.34 -0.66
C GLU A 810 16.72 -46.78 -1.04
N PRO A 811 15.43 -47.15 -0.91
CA PRO A 811 14.95 -48.47 -1.27
C PRO A 811 15.17 -48.81 -2.74
N VAL A 812 15.51 -50.08 -3.02
CA VAL A 812 15.83 -50.60 -4.36
C VAL A 812 14.96 -51.81 -4.72
N VAL A 813 14.71 -52.05 -6.02
CA VAL A 813 13.89 -53.19 -6.47
C VAL A 813 14.76 -54.40 -6.84
N ALA A 814 14.37 -55.57 -6.34
CA ALA A 814 15.08 -56.84 -6.57
C ALA A 814 14.92 -57.42 -7.99
N ASN A 815 13.98 -56.95 -8.82
CA ASN A 815 13.59 -57.62 -10.08
C ASN A 815 14.10 -56.97 -11.38
N THR A 816 14.90 -55.91 -11.28
CA THR A 816 15.42 -55.17 -12.46
C THR A 816 16.92 -55.32 -12.69
N LEU A 817 17.53 -56.37 -12.12
CA LEU A 817 18.98 -56.55 -12.03
C LEU A 817 19.57 -57.11 -13.35
N VAL A 818 20.76 -56.65 -13.71
CA VAL A 818 21.50 -57.10 -14.90
C VAL A 818 22.41 -58.28 -14.51
N ASN A 819 22.64 -59.23 -15.43
CA ASN A 819 23.64 -60.29 -15.23
C ASN A 819 25.00 -59.67 -14.83
N ASP A 820 25.71 -60.30 -13.90
CA ASP A 820 27.04 -59.88 -13.41
C ASP A 820 27.06 -58.47 -12.73
N GLY A 821 26.02 -58.17 -11.95
CA GLY A 821 25.81 -56.86 -11.33
C GLY A 821 26.72 -56.50 -10.15
N VAL A 822 27.38 -57.47 -9.51
CA VAL A 822 28.27 -57.25 -8.35
C VAL A 822 29.56 -58.04 -8.51
N ALA A 823 30.71 -57.41 -8.23
CA ALA A 823 32.01 -58.06 -8.19
C ALA A 823 32.66 -57.92 -6.81
N VAL A 824 33.26 -59.00 -6.30
CA VAL A 824 34.02 -59.03 -5.04
C VAL A 824 35.45 -59.43 -5.37
N THR A 825 36.44 -58.68 -4.89
CA THR A 825 37.86 -59.00 -5.09
C THR A 825 38.68 -58.81 -3.82
N ASP A 826 39.62 -59.72 -3.54
CA ASP A 826 40.63 -59.58 -2.46
C ASP A 826 41.95 -58.95 -2.98
N GLY A 827 41.93 -58.40 -4.21
CA GLY A 827 43.11 -57.89 -4.93
C GLY A 827 43.87 -58.94 -5.74
N THR A 828 43.62 -60.24 -5.53
CA THR A 828 44.26 -61.37 -6.24
C THR A 828 43.24 -62.21 -7.02
N HIS A 829 42.07 -62.43 -6.43
CA HIS A 829 40.94 -63.17 -6.97
C HIS A 829 39.75 -62.23 -7.16
N THR A 830 38.91 -62.50 -8.15
CA THR A 830 37.68 -61.74 -8.40
C THR A 830 36.53 -62.70 -8.66
N ALA A 831 35.46 -62.53 -7.90
CA ALA A 831 34.21 -63.27 -8.03
C ALA A 831 33.13 -62.32 -8.53
N THR A 832 32.49 -62.66 -9.64
CA THR A 832 31.30 -61.95 -10.13
C THR A 832 30.06 -62.70 -9.66
N ILE A 833 29.13 -61.97 -9.06
CA ILE A 833 27.87 -62.50 -8.57
C ILE A 833 26.78 -62.13 -9.57
N ASP A 834 26.18 -63.15 -10.17
CA ASP A 834 24.95 -62.96 -10.92
C ASP A 834 23.78 -62.82 -9.95
N LEU A 835 23.19 -61.62 -9.95
CA LEU A 835 22.05 -61.30 -9.10
C LEU A 835 20.77 -62.01 -9.56
N ASN A 836 20.69 -62.50 -10.81
CA ASN A 836 19.50 -63.20 -11.31
C ASN A 836 19.39 -64.66 -10.82
N ASP A 837 20.49 -65.26 -10.35
CA ASP A 837 20.55 -66.65 -9.86
C ASP A 837 20.79 -66.74 -8.33
N SER A 838 20.72 -65.59 -7.64
CA SER A 838 20.91 -65.49 -6.20
C SER A 838 19.56 -65.39 -5.47
N ALA A 839 19.49 -65.90 -4.22
CA ALA A 839 18.33 -65.62 -3.38
C ALA A 839 18.46 -64.20 -2.82
N ILE A 840 17.70 -63.30 -3.43
CA ILE A 840 17.73 -61.88 -3.11
C ILE A 840 16.53 -61.52 -2.25
N SER A 841 16.79 -60.85 -1.14
CA SER A 841 15.75 -60.21 -0.33
C SER A 841 16.07 -58.73 -0.19
N THR A 842 15.02 -57.91 -0.19
CA THR A 842 15.10 -56.48 0.09
C THR A 842 14.34 -56.19 1.37
N LEU A 843 14.94 -55.41 2.26
CA LEU A 843 14.31 -54.90 3.47
C LEU A 843 14.72 -53.44 3.64
N GLY A 844 13.78 -52.51 3.39
CA GLY A 844 14.07 -51.09 3.37
C GLY A 844 15.15 -50.75 2.34
N ASN A 845 16.26 -50.16 2.80
CA ASN A 845 17.39 -49.79 1.96
C ASN A 845 18.42 -50.92 1.75
N THR A 846 18.19 -52.09 2.36
CA THR A 846 19.16 -53.19 2.38
C THR A 846 18.77 -54.27 1.40
N LEU A 847 19.70 -54.62 0.51
CA LEU A 847 19.67 -55.74 -0.41
C LEU A 847 20.57 -56.86 0.14
N THR A 848 19.98 -57.97 0.54
CA THR A 848 20.73 -59.17 0.97
C THR A 848 20.77 -60.16 -0.18
N VAL A 849 21.97 -60.54 -0.57
CA VAL A 849 22.26 -61.53 -1.60
C VAL A 849 22.79 -62.78 -0.90
N SER A 850 21.98 -63.83 -0.88
CA SER A 850 22.38 -65.15 -0.36
C SER A 850 22.58 -66.09 -1.54
N THR A 851 23.75 -66.73 -1.64
CA THR A 851 23.97 -67.75 -2.68
C THR A 851 23.32 -69.06 -2.24
N LEU A 852 22.10 -69.36 -2.74
CA LEU A 852 21.51 -70.69 -2.57
C LEU A 852 22.37 -71.69 -3.38
N VAL A 853 22.79 -72.78 -2.73
CA VAL A 853 23.81 -73.78 -3.16
C VAL A 853 23.48 -74.54 -4.47
N ASN A 854 22.50 -74.11 -5.26
CA ASN A 854 22.00 -74.86 -6.41
C ASN A 854 22.61 -74.49 -7.78
N HIS A 855 23.63 -73.62 -7.82
CA HIS A 855 24.53 -73.53 -8.96
C HIS A 855 25.99 -73.63 -8.51
N ALA A 856 26.61 -74.77 -8.81
CA ALA A 856 27.99 -75.09 -8.43
C ALA A 856 29.04 -74.09 -8.96
N ALA A 857 28.70 -73.15 -9.84
CA ALA A 857 29.65 -72.16 -10.38
C ALA A 857 29.79 -70.89 -9.51
N ALA A 858 28.70 -70.36 -8.94
CA ALA A 858 28.72 -69.11 -8.17
C ALA A 858 29.22 -69.31 -6.71
N ALA A 859 28.81 -70.40 -6.06
CA ALA A 859 29.36 -70.80 -4.76
C ALA A 859 30.87 -71.13 -4.85
N GLN A 860 31.35 -71.58 -6.02
CA GLN A 860 32.79 -71.77 -6.25
C GLN A 860 33.55 -70.44 -6.44
N ALA A 861 32.89 -69.36 -6.88
CA ALA A 861 33.56 -68.08 -7.11
C ALA A 861 33.89 -67.34 -5.81
N LEU A 862 32.94 -67.21 -4.87
CA LEU A 862 33.20 -66.55 -3.57
C LEU A 862 34.17 -67.35 -2.68
N ASN A 863 34.18 -68.69 -2.78
CA ASN A 863 35.14 -69.54 -2.06
C ASN A 863 36.61 -69.33 -2.48
N THR A 864 36.86 -68.66 -3.61
CA THR A 864 38.23 -68.27 -4.02
C THR A 864 38.66 -66.92 -3.47
N ILE A 865 37.75 -66.14 -2.89
CA ILE A 865 38.06 -64.85 -2.28
C ILE A 865 38.63 -65.10 -0.88
N ASP A 866 39.82 -64.58 -0.63
CA ASP A 866 40.42 -64.55 0.69
C ASP A 866 39.82 -63.42 1.53
N PHE A 867 38.71 -63.73 2.21
CA PHE A 867 38.06 -62.83 3.15
C PHE A 867 38.88 -62.57 4.43
N THR A 868 40.09 -63.13 4.58
CA THR A 868 41.01 -62.74 5.68
C THR A 868 41.79 -61.45 5.36
N GLN A 869 41.74 -61.01 4.11
CA GLN A 869 42.33 -59.77 3.62
C GLN A 869 41.21 -58.75 3.28
N PRO A 870 41.53 -57.45 3.16
CA PRO A 870 40.55 -56.47 2.71
C PRO A 870 39.97 -56.86 1.36
N VAL A 871 38.64 -56.95 1.28
CA VAL A 871 37.92 -57.21 0.03
C VAL A 871 37.28 -55.93 -0.49
N THR A 872 37.39 -55.69 -1.79
CA THR A 872 36.71 -54.60 -2.49
C THR A 872 35.45 -55.16 -3.16
N ILE A 873 34.30 -54.53 -2.87
CA ILE A 873 33.02 -54.86 -3.50
C ILE A 873 32.65 -53.73 -4.47
N THR A 874 32.32 -54.09 -5.70
CA THR A 874 31.96 -53.17 -6.78
C THR A 874 30.56 -53.50 -7.30
N VAL A 875 29.71 -52.49 -7.45
CA VAL A 875 28.37 -52.62 -8.05
C VAL A 875 28.37 -51.91 -9.40
N THR A 876 28.00 -52.63 -10.46
CA THR A 876 28.03 -52.13 -11.83
C THR A 876 26.93 -51.07 -12.04
N ALA A 877 27.19 -50.05 -12.87
CA ALA A 877 26.15 -49.07 -13.24
C ALA A 877 24.92 -49.77 -13.83
N GLY A 878 23.73 -49.35 -13.41
CA GLY A 878 22.49 -49.97 -13.86
C GLY A 878 22.19 -51.33 -13.25
N ALA A 879 23.07 -51.89 -12.41
CA ALA A 879 22.82 -53.16 -11.74
C ALA A 879 21.65 -53.06 -10.76
N VAL A 880 21.42 -51.89 -10.16
CA VAL A 880 20.35 -51.66 -9.18
C VAL A 880 19.54 -50.43 -9.58
N LYS A 881 18.21 -50.53 -9.47
CA LYS A 881 17.28 -49.43 -9.68
C LYS A 881 16.56 -49.09 -8.38
N ASP A 882 16.22 -47.82 -8.19
CA ASP A 882 15.36 -47.41 -7.08
C ASP A 882 13.97 -48.07 -7.19
N ALA A 883 13.22 -48.00 -6.09
CA ALA A 883 11.86 -48.52 -5.99
C ALA A 883 10.75 -47.60 -6.53
N ALA A 884 11.10 -46.52 -7.24
CA ALA A 884 10.13 -45.60 -7.82
C ALA A 884 9.44 -46.19 -9.07
N ALA A 885 8.30 -45.62 -9.47
CA ALA A 885 7.56 -45.98 -10.66
C ALA A 885 8.29 -45.56 -11.96
N THR A 886 9.20 -44.58 -11.89
CA THR A 886 10.17 -44.24 -12.94
C THR A 886 11.60 -44.53 -12.46
N PRO A 887 12.08 -45.78 -12.57
CA PRO A 887 13.26 -46.19 -11.82
C PRO A 887 14.55 -45.54 -12.33
N ASN A 888 15.29 -44.83 -11.47
CA ASN A 888 16.64 -44.37 -11.76
C ASN A 888 17.66 -45.47 -11.42
N SER A 889 18.76 -45.50 -12.17
CA SER A 889 19.80 -46.51 -12.06
C SER A 889 21.05 -45.97 -11.36
N ILE A 890 21.61 -46.73 -10.42
CA ILE A 890 22.91 -46.43 -9.79
C ILE A 890 24.00 -46.21 -10.85
N ALA A 891 24.83 -45.18 -10.69
CA ALA A 891 26.05 -44.99 -11.48
C ALA A 891 27.17 -45.89 -10.90
N VAL A 892 28.20 -46.27 -11.69
CA VAL A 892 29.28 -47.17 -11.23
C VAL A 892 29.89 -46.59 -9.95
N ILE A 893 29.85 -47.35 -8.85
CA ILE A 893 30.60 -47.00 -7.63
C ILE A 893 31.65 -48.08 -7.42
N ALA A 894 32.92 -47.66 -7.45
CA ALA A 894 34.06 -48.48 -7.05
C ALA A 894 34.44 -48.15 -5.59
N ALA A 895 34.60 -49.21 -4.80
CA ALA A 895 35.24 -49.30 -3.49
C ALA A 895 34.54 -48.65 -2.29
N ALA A 896 33.97 -49.50 -1.41
CA ALA A 896 34.29 -49.40 0.01
C ALA A 896 35.65 -50.08 0.21
N ASP A 897 36.72 -49.30 0.26
CA ASP A 897 37.99 -49.77 0.83
C ASP A 897 37.83 -49.81 2.36
N ASP A 898 38.29 -50.88 2.99
CA ASP A 898 38.06 -51.29 4.39
C ASP A 898 36.70 -51.95 4.70
N VAL A 899 36.48 -53.15 4.15
CA VAL A 899 35.76 -54.19 4.89
C VAL A 899 36.70 -54.72 5.97
N ALA A 900 36.75 -54.04 7.11
CA ALA A 900 37.40 -54.59 8.30
C ALA A 900 36.69 -55.90 8.65
N VAL A 901 37.44 -57.01 8.59
CA VAL A 901 37.05 -58.30 9.16
C VAL A 901 37.03 -58.13 10.67
N ALA A 902 35.94 -57.55 11.17
CA ALA A 902 35.67 -57.48 12.59
C ALA A 902 35.22 -58.87 13.04
N ASP A 903 36.22 -59.66 13.40
CA ASP A 903 36.17 -60.74 14.36
C ASP A 903 35.33 -61.98 14.02
N LYS A 904 35.94 -63.13 14.28
CA LYS A 904 35.42 -64.44 13.96
C LYS A 904 34.26 -64.78 14.91
N PHE A 905 33.03 -64.53 14.50
CA PHE A 905 31.94 -65.45 14.84
C PHE A 905 32.03 -66.72 13.97
N VAL A 906 33.22 -67.31 13.90
CA VAL A 906 33.41 -68.68 13.41
C VAL A 906 33.57 -69.52 14.66
N ASP A 907 32.45 -69.82 15.30
CA ASP A 907 32.37 -71.08 16.00
C ASP A 907 31.02 -71.72 15.72
N ASN A 908 31.08 -72.95 15.26
CA ASN A 908 29.94 -73.82 15.02
C ASN A 908 29.38 -74.27 16.37
N ALA A 909 28.88 -73.32 17.15
CA ALA A 909 28.20 -73.55 18.40
C ALA A 909 26.74 -73.86 18.07
N ALA A 910 26.46 -75.12 17.72
CA ALA A 910 25.09 -75.62 17.71
C ALA A 910 24.53 -75.51 19.14
N ALA A 911 23.97 -74.36 19.48
CA ALA A 911 23.13 -74.21 20.65
C ALA A 911 21.87 -75.04 20.37
N ALA A 912 21.72 -76.17 21.06
CA ALA A 912 20.47 -76.91 21.01
C ALA A 912 19.40 -76.07 21.72
N VAL A 913 18.53 -75.43 20.94
CA VAL A 913 17.30 -74.85 21.45
C VAL A 913 16.30 -75.98 21.53
N ALA A 914 15.88 -76.34 22.74
CA ALA A 914 14.77 -77.26 22.93
C ALA A 914 13.57 -76.44 23.41
N VAL A 915 12.63 -76.19 22.51
CA VAL A 915 11.28 -75.81 22.92
C VAL A 915 10.62 -77.09 23.42
N THR A 916 10.56 -77.23 24.74
CA THR A 916 9.90 -78.39 25.36
C THR A 916 8.54 -77.93 25.84
N ASP A 917 7.49 -78.53 25.29
CA ASP A 917 6.16 -78.44 25.88
C ASP A 917 6.23 -79.08 27.28
N ALA A 918 5.90 -78.30 28.30
CA ALA A 918 6.02 -78.71 29.69
C ALA A 918 4.85 -79.62 30.08
N GLY A 919 4.85 -80.85 29.57
CA GLY A 919 4.04 -81.94 30.10
C GLY A 919 2.78 -82.25 29.30
N ALA A 920 2.69 -83.50 28.86
CA ALA A 920 1.46 -84.12 28.41
C ALA A 920 0.45 -84.14 29.58
N GLY A 921 -0.49 -83.20 29.57
CA GLY A 921 -1.64 -83.15 30.46
C GLY A 921 -1.62 -81.94 31.40
N ILE A 922 -2.67 -81.12 31.25
CA ILE A 922 -3.05 -79.89 31.97
C ILE A 922 -2.66 -78.62 31.20
N HIS A 923 -3.61 -78.12 30.39
CA HIS A 923 -3.59 -76.75 29.87
C HIS A 923 -3.96 -75.79 31.01
N ASP A 924 -2.95 -75.32 31.76
CA ASP A 924 -3.06 -74.09 32.53
C ASP A 924 -2.22 -72.98 31.87
N ALA A 925 -2.60 -71.73 32.11
CA ALA A 925 -2.14 -70.52 31.40
C ALA A 925 -0.69 -70.10 31.73
N SER A 926 0.26 -71.03 31.63
CA SER A 926 1.64 -70.86 32.10
C SER A 926 2.69 -70.86 30.99
N GLY A 927 2.40 -70.26 29.83
CA GLY A 927 3.39 -69.77 28.84
C GLY A 927 4.31 -70.80 28.16
N ILE A 928 4.92 -70.41 27.04
CA ILE A 928 5.95 -71.19 26.34
C ILE A 928 7.27 -71.10 27.14
N LYS A 929 7.86 -72.23 27.50
CA LYS A 929 9.20 -72.28 28.09
C LYS A 929 10.24 -72.62 27.01
N VAL A 930 11.11 -71.66 26.71
CA VAL A 930 12.28 -71.88 25.86
C VAL A 930 13.48 -72.17 26.75
N ASN A 931 13.99 -73.40 26.72
CA ASN A 931 15.22 -73.75 27.41
C ASN A 931 16.40 -73.53 26.45
N ILE A 932 17.19 -72.50 26.74
CA ILE A 932 18.44 -72.25 26.02
C ILE A 932 19.57 -72.86 26.86
N THR A 933 20.18 -73.92 26.35
CA THR A 933 21.44 -74.39 26.92
C THR A 933 22.55 -73.57 26.28
N ALA A 934 23.13 -72.65 27.05
CA ALA A 934 24.26 -71.87 26.55
C ALA A 934 25.43 -72.81 26.21
N PRO A 935 26.05 -72.68 25.03
CA PRO A 935 27.25 -73.46 24.71
C PRO A 935 28.35 -73.09 25.70
N THR A 936 29.03 -74.09 26.26
CA THR A 936 30.25 -73.86 27.06
C THR A 936 31.36 -73.40 26.12
N ASN A 937 31.56 -72.10 25.98
CA ASN A 937 32.59 -71.57 25.09
C ASN A 937 33.95 -71.43 25.77
N ALA A 938 35.02 -71.73 25.04
CA ALA A 938 36.39 -71.68 25.50
C ALA A 938 36.94 -70.24 25.39
N ALA A 939 36.81 -69.49 26.48
CA ALA A 939 37.72 -68.45 26.98
C ALA A 939 38.14 -67.23 26.11
N THR A 940 37.61 -66.97 24.90
CA THR A 940 38.01 -65.72 24.17
C THR A 940 36.91 -64.71 23.85
N ASP A 941 35.63 -65.09 23.73
CA ASP A 941 34.54 -64.12 23.48
C ASP A 941 33.41 -64.25 24.52
N LYS A 942 33.14 -63.16 25.26
CA LYS A 942 32.10 -63.13 26.31
C LYS A 942 30.79 -62.66 25.68
N ILE A 943 29.83 -63.57 25.48
CA ILE A 943 28.47 -63.19 25.09
C ILE A 943 27.83 -62.41 26.24
N VAL A 944 27.36 -61.20 25.97
CA VAL A 944 26.76 -60.30 26.97
C VAL A 944 25.25 -60.17 26.84
N LYS A 945 24.67 -60.52 25.68
CA LYS A 945 23.23 -60.41 25.44
C LYS A 945 22.74 -61.50 24.49
N TYR A 946 21.51 -61.97 24.71
CA TYR A 946 20.72 -62.68 23.70
C TYR A 946 19.40 -61.95 23.50
N ASP A 947 19.05 -61.69 22.25
CA ASP A 947 17.74 -61.16 21.82
C ASP A 947 16.95 -62.28 21.14
N ILE A 948 15.67 -62.43 21.49
CA ILE A 948 14.79 -63.47 20.95
C ILE A 948 13.65 -62.80 20.20
N TYR A 949 13.49 -63.13 18.92
CA TYR A 949 12.39 -62.65 18.07
C TYR A 949 11.49 -63.82 17.72
N ILE A 950 10.17 -63.61 17.80
CA ILE A 950 9.16 -64.60 17.41
C ILE A 950 8.30 -63.96 16.33
N THR A 951 8.19 -64.60 15.16
CA THR A 951 7.41 -64.10 14.03
C THR A 951 6.46 -65.16 13.48
N PRO A 952 5.27 -64.80 12.97
CA PRO A 952 4.42 -65.73 12.23
C PRO A 952 5.11 -66.17 10.91
N VAL A 953 5.02 -67.44 10.55
CA VAL A 953 5.58 -67.96 9.28
C VAL A 953 4.87 -67.29 8.08
N GLY A 954 5.59 -66.49 7.28
CA GLY A 954 5.16 -66.04 5.94
C GLY A 954 4.62 -64.60 5.79
N GLY A 955 4.82 -63.69 6.74
CA GLY A 955 4.44 -62.27 6.59
C GLY A 955 5.58 -61.35 6.11
N THR A 956 5.34 -60.49 5.11
CA THR A 956 6.34 -59.60 4.47
C THR A 956 6.43 -58.18 5.06
N THR A 957 5.80 -57.94 6.22
CA THR A 957 5.85 -56.65 6.93
C THR A 957 6.12 -56.87 8.42
N TYR A 958 7.30 -56.46 8.89
CA TYR A 958 7.65 -56.35 10.31
C TYR A 958 6.82 -55.25 10.95
N THR A 959 5.59 -55.56 11.35
CA THR A 959 4.85 -54.68 12.26
C THR A 959 5.47 -54.90 13.63
N THR A 960 6.15 -53.88 14.15
CA THR A 960 6.70 -53.85 15.51
C THR A 960 5.53 -53.93 16.50
N VAL A 961 5.13 -55.16 16.84
CA VAL A 961 4.16 -55.42 17.91
C VAL A 961 4.97 -55.92 19.10
N ALA A 962 5.38 -54.95 19.92
CA ALA A 962 6.09 -55.09 21.19
C ALA A 962 7.48 -55.78 21.14
N ASP A 963 8.53 -54.97 21.30
CA ASP A 963 9.86 -55.43 21.73
C ASP A 963 9.75 -56.17 23.08
N VAL A 964 9.68 -57.50 23.06
CA VAL A 964 9.95 -58.28 24.28
C VAL A 964 11.47 -58.45 24.39
N GLN A 965 12.14 -57.34 24.74
CA GLN A 965 13.58 -57.33 24.98
C GLN A 965 13.86 -57.74 26.44
N ALA A 966 13.93 -59.04 26.71
CA ALA A 966 14.30 -59.55 28.03
C ALA A 966 15.82 -59.50 28.22
N ASN A 967 16.35 -58.38 28.72
CA ASN A 967 17.77 -58.23 29.08
C ASN A 967 18.12 -59.09 30.32
N LEU A 968 18.78 -60.22 30.12
CA LEU A 968 19.38 -61.05 31.19
C LEU A 968 20.77 -60.52 31.58
N THR A 969 20.86 -59.30 32.09
CA THR A 969 22.12 -58.70 32.57
C THR A 969 22.15 -58.58 34.10
N LYS A 970 22.31 -59.71 34.79
CA LYS A 970 22.95 -59.80 36.12
C LYS A 970 23.27 -61.26 36.50
N LEU A 971 24.41 -61.74 36.04
CA LEU A 971 25.11 -62.86 36.70
C LEU A 971 26.62 -62.66 36.58
N GLU A 972 27.15 -61.68 37.32
CA GLU A 972 28.57 -61.72 37.69
C GLU A 972 28.69 -62.27 39.11
N THR A 973 29.65 -63.18 39.30
CA THR A 973 30.05 -63.90 40.52
C THR A 973 29.18 -65.08 40.99
N PHE A 974 29.46 -66.28 40.47
CA PHE A 974 29.60 -67.51 41.29
C PHE A 974 30.34 -68.60 40.49
N LEU A 975 31.68 -68.62 40.57
CA LEU A 975 32.43 -69.87 40.64
C LEU A 975 32.78 -70.00 42.14
N PRO A 976 32.66 -71.15 42.84
CA PRO A 976 33.14 -72.45 42.33
C PRO A 976 32.38 -73.72 42.84
N SER A 977 32.78 -74.85 42.25
CA SER A 977 32.85 -76.19 42.86
C SER A 977 31.56 -76.97 43.20
N LYS A 978 31.53 -78.18 42.62
CA LYS A 978 31.06 -79.45 43.20
C LYS A 978 29.55 -79.64 43.45
N ALA A 979 29.07 -80.75 42.91
CA ALA A 979 27.75 -81.37 43.07
C ALA A 979 26.95 -80.96 44.31
N GLY A 980 25.77 -80.38 44.06
CA GLY A 980 24.74 -80.13 45.06
C GLY A 980 23.48 -79.60 44.39
N THR A 981 22.41 -80.37 44.47
CA THR A 981 21.04 -79.93 44.22
C THR A 981 20.63 -78.81 45.18
N ALA A 982 19.56 -78.10 44.79
CA ALA A 982 18.82 -77.06 45.53
C ALA A 982 19.20 -75.62 45.09
N THR A 983 18.28 -74.66 44.94
CA THR A 983 16.86 -74.61 45.30
C THR A 983 16.22 -73.49 44.48
N ALA A 984 14.95 -73.67 44.10
CA ALA A 984 14.12 -72.59 43.59
C ALA A 984 14.03 -71.43 44.60
N LEU A 985 14.23 -70.20 44.13
CA LEU A 985 13.85 -68.98 44.82
C LEU A 985 12.56 -68.47 44.18
N SER A 986 11.44 -68.74 44.87
CA SER A 986 10.19 -68.03 44.68
C SER A 986 10.12 -66.88 45.68
N THR A 987 9.54 -65.74 45.29
CA THR A 987 8.38 -65.14 45.96
C THR A 987 7.99 -63.78 45.36
N ALA A 988 6.67 -63.62 45.25
CA ALA A 988 5.83 -62.45 45.50
C ALA A 988 6.02 -61.16 44.68
N ASP A 989 4.90 -60.76 44.07
CA ASP A 989 4.59 -59.50 43.40
C ASP A 989 5.37 -59.14 42.13
N GLY A 990 4.64 -59.23 41.01
CA GLY A 990 4.79 -58.43 39.80
C GLY A 990 6.19 -57.89 39.47
N THR A 991 7.06 -58.73 38.94
CA THR A 991 8.22 -58.25 38.17
C THR A 991 7.76 -57.89 36.76
N LYS A 992 7.30 -56.64 36.63
CA LYS A 992 7.20 -55.95 35.35
C LYS A 992 8.59 -55.93 34.67
N LEU A 993 8.64 -55.98 33.34
CA LEU A 993 9.72 -55.34 32.59
C LEU A 993 9.65 -53.82 32.86
N SER A 994 10.75 -53.10 32.70
CA SER A 994 10.93 -51.70 33.16
C SER A 994 9.95 -50.65 32.60
N ASP A 995 9.06 -51.00 31.66
CA ASP A 995 7.99 -50.11 31.15
C ASP A 995 6.55 -50.57 31.46
N GLY A 996 6.34 -51.71 32.13
CA GLY A 996 5.02 -52.12 32.63
C GLY A 996 4.03 -52.65 31.59
N THR A 997 4.48 -53.07 30.41
CA THR A 997 3.59 -53.66 29.39
C THR A 997 3.39 -55.18 29.62
N THR A 998 2.13 -55.62 29.76
CA THR A 998 1.75 -57.04 29.70
C THR A 998 1.44 -57.39 28.24
N VAL A 999 2.33 -58.13 27.57
CA VAL A 999 2.02 -58.68 26.24
C VAL A 999 1.50 -60.10 26.44
N ILE A 1000 0.18 -60.23 26.53
CA ILE A 1000 -0.49 -61.48 26.18
C ILE A 1000 -0.74 -61.38 24.68
N SER A 1001 0.02 -62.11 23.88
CA SER A 1001 -0.31 -62.34 22.47
C SER A 1001 -0.58 -63.81 22.27
N THR A 1002 -1.85 -64.14 22.07
CA THR A 1002 -2.29 -65.42 21.52
C THR A 1002 -1.85 -65.49 20.07
N PHE A 1003 -0.81 -66.28 19.79
CA PHE A 1003 -0.44 -66.59 18.41
C PHE A 1003 -1.20 -67.84 17.96
N ALA A 1004 -2.04 -67.69 16.95
CA ALA A 1004 -2.64 -68.82 16.24
C ALA A 1004 -1.85 -69.04 14.94
N GLY A 1005 -1.16 -70.18 14.82
CA GLY A 1005 -0.40 -70.55 13.63
C GLY A 1005 1.07 -70.88 13.90
N ASN A 1006 1.77 -71.35 12.86
CA ASN A 1006 3.19 -71.66 12.96
C ASN A 1006 3.99 -70.37 13.20
N VAL A 1007 4.91 -70.42 14.15
CA VAL A 1007 5.84 -69.32 14.45
C VAL A 1007 7.27 -69.77 14.22
N GLU A 1008 8.10 -68.83 13.79
CA GLU A 1008 9.54 -68.99 13.75
C GLU A 1008 10.16 -68.19 14.88
N THR A 1009 11.13 -68.79 15.56
CA THR A 1009 11.91 -68.13 16.60
C THR A 1009 13.32 -67.91 16.10
N TYR A 1010 13.81 -66.68 16.22
CA TYR A 1010 15.17 -66.25 15.89
C TYR A 1010 15.87 -65.81 17.16
N ILE A 1011 17.09 -66.30 17.41
CA ILE A 1011 17.90 -65.87 18.55
C ILE A 1011 19.17 -65.20 18.05
N ILE A 1012 19.36 -63.94 18.43
CA ILE A 1012 20.54 -63.15 18.11
C ILE A 1012 21.42 -63.02 19.36
N ALA A 1013 22.66 -63.47 19.31
CA ALA A 1013 23.64 -63.26 20.38
C ALA A 1013 24.41 -61.96 20.13
N THR A 1014 24.71 -61.21 21.19
CA THR A 1014 25.61 -60.06 21.17
C THR A 1014 26.83 -60.31 22.05
N ASP A 1015 28.03 -60.13 21.51
CA ASP A 1015 29.29 -60.18 22.30
C ASP A 1015 29.56 -58.90 23.10
N ASP A 1016 30.58 -58.94 23.95
CA ASP A 1016 31.05 -57.81 24.77
C ASP A 1016 31.60 -56.62 23.96
N LYS A 1017 31.72 -56.76 22.64
CA LYS A 1017 32.09 -55.70 21.69
C LYS A 1017 30.88 -55.14 20.93
N GLY A 1018 29.68 -55.71 21.11
CA GLY A 1018 28.44 -55.25 20.49
C GLY A 1018 28.11 -55.90 19.14
N ASN A 1019 28.87 -56.90 18.70
CA ASN A 1019 28.62 -57.60 17.44
C ASN A 1019 27.43 -58.57 17.60
N GLN A 1020 26.53 -58.60 16.61
CA GLN A 1020 25.32 -59.42 16.64
C GLN A 1020 25.38 -60.57 15.63
N ALA A 1021 25.06 -61.79 16.06
CA ALA A 1021 24.96 -62.96 15.20
C ALA A 1021 23.67 -63.74 15.46
N LEU A 1022 22.97 -64.16 14.41
CA LEU A 1022 21.86 -65.11 14.53
C LEU A 1022 22.45 -66.49 14.88
N VAL A 1023 22.21 -66.96 16.10
CA VAL A 1023 22.81 -68.19 16.62
C VAL A 1023 21.87 -69.38 16.58
N ALA A 1024 20.56 -69.14 16.49
CA ALA A 1024 19.58 -70.21 16.31
C ALA A 1024 18.35 -69.72 15.56
N HIS A 1025 17.79 -70.61 14.74
CA HIS A 1025 16.49 -70.49 14.10
C HIS A 1025 15.79 -71.84 14.22
N GLU A 1026 14.63 -71.86 14.85
CA GLU A 1026 13.75 -73.02 14.81
C GLU A 1026 12.33 -72.60 14.40
N ALA A 1027 11.80 -73.32 13.41
CA ALA A 1027 10.39 -73.33 13.12
C ALA A 1027 9.73 -74.38 14.02
N SER A 1028 8.92 -73.95 14.99
CA SER A 1028 8.16 -74.90 15.81
C SER A 1028 6.84 -75.26 15.12
N ALA A 1029 6.53 -76.55 15.12
CA ALA A 1029 5.28 -77.06 14.57
C ALA A 1029 4.08 -76.64 15.44
N ALA A 1030 3.00 -76.26 14.78
CA ALA A 1030 1.68 -75.88 15.28
C ALA A 1030 1.43 -76.09 16.80
N ILE A 1031 1.41 -74.98 17.55
CA ILE A 1031 0.78 -74.95 18.88
C ILE A 1031 -0.72 -74.78 18.64
N ASP A 1032 -1.48 -75.88 18.74
CA ASP A 1032 -2.94 -75.89 18.65
C ASP A 1032 -3.54 -75.39 19.96
N ILE A 1033 -3.92 -74.11 20.01
CA ILE A 1033 -4.68 -73.54 21.13
C ILE A 1033 -6.15 -73.45 20.70
N THR A 1034 -6.84 -74.58 20.66
CA THR A 1034 -8.31 -74.62 20.51
C THR A 1034 -8.99 -74.54 21.88
N ASN A 1035 -9.15 -73.31 22.37
CA ASN A 1035 -10.37 -72.76 23.00
C ASN A 1035 -10.17 -71.32 23.49
#